data_AF-W2HSK2-F1
#
_entry.id   AF-W2HSK2-F1
#
_cell.length_a   1.000
_cell.length_b   1.000
_cell.length_c   1.000
_cell.angle_alpha   90.00
_cell.angle_beta   90.00
_cell.angle_gamma   90.00
#
_symmetry.space_group_name_H-M   'P 1'
#
loop_
_entity.id
_entity.type
_entity.pdbx_description
1 polymer ?
#
loop_
_entity_poly.entity_id
_entity_poly.type
_entity_poly.pdbx_seq_one_letter_code
_entity_poly.pdbx_strand_id
1 'polypeptide(L)'
;MTHKKLKQSTVVSNKCFRLLRLKHEMQSDVKVLKAVVDELDVLRLCRLLGMTVADEDQTSKHKFEFEQKGEDAVEIGCLFGKQLQIKDELTRMGFWSTDCEDGLPIEDQGVYCVKRSGDHRQLIVFAWLDSSLFEPEAIRNTPAYVLRFLITLSSNITCCLSQDDFGRVKSEVDAMSDSSSMRWNSCSVAFRVQKQVEQKDAIPCGEVTEVSIPRLERAKTAWFVGGVLSAVAVERATPSTTEMVPHNESMLIPQLAEWITMKQKYFAIHFPPKRVQLATHVRDELLVLCGQSSDDELSKLRRKHEKRLEDAKERLSREAYEYAENIYEEAIRNARMLFTVRNPTNSKRTDKAQKQYEGFLRKSEKCDVFRSMDYLDYKMVYLPERVQAHMKDLDEALKIDRKAFEDALLRILVDDPLGSESGGGFGFSSNLQDALDDRQPRLEDIWKDAVWQFVWRMEAPEHEQRIQQSTFDPEFRFGQEREIILQKAFDRFWENLKTSDGSLSIKISKLMCNSDGTAVNVVWSEEVEKEPTKVIRMRQLSNSSPAKISLMGTLEFEPDSKLLKIATVKVGLAIAVLVKGNLTIVRRIQFSLQKKEKALQSEVRAFPRVCSLCSIRANDRRVAFLFNVSTGRLGSVAFCRFNESFTSVEATLTIDMDASFTLASPLVDILLTERSLCAIDGSGTFQSFDVRTRRTSKKVDCKKENSDANWVGGLMSFADELVVGRTSMDGSKRLFVNCISNEDHRALPTAIFGINIPSTKLDIGSIGDVLYVVDTSNGTIYSSQLSVTVRSDAYRIQRSGNGAKTCRLQADQKTATEHWLRVFYHVFEKFPVRSLIDKSVSPDVSFSLDLEVVVPAGAKEEDRAGMGDTYLKYFNNLMLDLRRLNKPLSQLNLAKKLKCRCSEQASISTGLIVTSLRRVLVAIVSFVPVQICRAEDNMLRLLRDGEDDATTGNEAGRTSLSSENDSTGTDASEIAQSIRFGLLSPLLESWNGRCVVVNVNGEAVNRKELLLEPPRRNFVCDLRFTLY
;
A
#
# COMPACT_ATOMS: atom_id res chain seq x y z
N MET A 1 -16.03 39.72 49.91
CA MET A 1 -17.16 40.43 49.27
C MET A 1 -16.91 40.49 47.78
N THR A 2 -17.72 39.74 47.02
CA THR A 2 -18.27 40.01 45.68
C THR A 2 -18.85 38.67 45.21
N HIS A 3 -20.08 38.39 45.64
CA HIS A 3 -20.86 37.26 45.13
C HIS A 3 -21.13 37.51 43.64
N LYS A 4 -20.43 36.80 42.76
CA LYS A 4 -20.74 36.78 41.33
C LYS A 4 -21.96 35.86 41.13
N LYS A 5 -23.11 36.49 40.84
CA LYS A 5 -24.40 35.86 40.52
C LYS A 5 -24.23 34.76 39.47
N LEU A 6 -24.67 33.54 39.80
CA LEU A 6 -25.12 32.55 38.83
C LEU A 6 -26.10 33.24 37.87
N LYS A 7 -25.99 33.05 36.54
CA LYS A 7 -27.05 33.44 35.60
C LYS A 7 -28.26 32.55 35.88
N GLN A 8 -29.08 32.93 36.85
CA GLN A 8 -30.41 32.39 37.08
C GLN A 8 -31.24 32.60 35.81
N SER A 9 -32.07 31.60 35.45
CA SER A 9 -33.26 31.82 34.62
C SER A 9 -33.94 33.08 35.14
N THR A 10 -34.03 34.12 34.33
CA THR A 10 -34.66 35.38 34.70
C THR A 10 -36.13 35.10 34.98
N VAL A 11 -36.48 35.07 36.25
CA VAL A 11 -37.86 35.02 36.74
C VAL A 11 -38.62 36.17 36.07
N VAL A 12 -39.61 35.84 35.24
CA VAL A 12 -40.42 36.81 34.48
C VAL A 12 -41.18 37.75 35.42
N SER A 13 -41.91 37.18 36.38
CA SER A 13 -42.57 37.89 37.48
C SER A 13 -42.94 36.88 38.59
N ASN A 14 -43.39 37.36 39.75
CA ASN A 14 -43.98 36.52 40.80
C ASN A 14 -45.33 35.91 40.42
N LYS A 15 -45.98 36.44 39.38
CA LYS A 15 -47.32 36.00 38.94
C LYS A 15 -47.36 35.46 37.51
N CYS A 16 -46.24 35.50 36.79
CA CYS A 16 -46.08 34.97 35.44
C CYS A 16 -44.99 33.91 35.43
N PHE A 17 -45.33 32.72 34.92
CA PHE A 17 -44.52 31.51 34.94
C PHE A 17 -44.32 31.03 33.51
N ARG A 18 -43.08 30.79 33.09
CA ARG A 18 -42.84 30.08 31.84
C ARG A 18 -43.12 28.60 32.06
N LEU A 19 -43.99 28.00 31.25
CA LEU A 19 -44.26 26.56 31.31
C LEU A 19 -43.41 25.80 30.30
N LEU A 20 -43.37 26.31 29.06
CA LEU A 20 -42.58 25.73 27.97
C LEU A 20 -41.64 26.77 27.38
N ARG A 21 -40.40 26.36 27.16
CA ARG A 21 -39.41 27.10 26.39
C ARG A 21 -39.24 26.44 25.02
N LEU A 22 -39.26 27.25 23.96
CA LEU A 22 -39.02 26.81 22.60
C LEU A 22 -37.61 27.24 22.18
N LYS A 23 -36.74 26.26 21.92
CA LYS A 23 -35.41 26.49 21.36
C LYS A 23 -35.31 25.87 19.98
N HIS A 24 -34.55 26.51 19.10
CA HIS A 24 -34.20 25.93 17.82
C HIS A 24 -32.74 25.48 17.85
N GLU A 25 -32.49 24.26 17.40
CA GLU A 25 -31.15 23.67 17.38
C GLU A 25 -30.84 23.14 15.97
N MET A 26 -29.59 23.25 15.54
CA MET A 26 -29.13 22.67 14.27
C MET A 26 -28.67 21.24 14.53
N GLN A 27 -29.40 20.25 14.02
CA GLN A 27 -29.02 18.83 14.06
C GLN A 27 -28.76 18.34 12.64
N SER A 28 -27.53 17.91 12.36
CA SER A 28 -27.12 17.39 11.04
C SER A 28 -27.56 18.30 9.87
N ASP A 29 -27.27 19.59 9.99
CA ASP A 29 -27.63 20.66 9.03
C ASP A 29 -29.15 20.96 8.89
N VAL A 30 -30.00 20.44 9.79
CA VAL A 30 -31.45 20.72 9.84
C VAL A 30 -31.81 21.44 11.15
N LYS A 31 -32.58 22.53 11.05
CA LYS A 31 -33.10 23.27 12.21
C LYS A 31 -34.29 22.52 12.82
N VAL A 32 -34.11 21.96 14.02
CA VAL A 32 -35.13 21.21 14.77
C VAL A 32 -35.67 22.07 15.92
N LEU A 33 -36.99 22.03 16.14
CA LEU A 33 -37.63 22.67 17.30
C LEU A 33 -37.52 21.76 18.52
N LYS A 34 -37.06 22.32 19.63
CA LYS A 34 -36.97 21.68 20.93
C LYS A 34 -37.86 22.40 21.93
N ALA A 35 -38.88 21.70 22.42
CA ALA A 35 -39.72 22.17 23.52
C ALA A 35 -39.20 21.59 24.84
N VAL A 36 -38.94 22.45 25.82
CA VAL A 36 -38.43 22.05 27.15
C VAL A 36 -39.35 22.62 28.23
N VAL A 37 -39.70 21.82 29.24
CA VAL A 37 -40.43 22.29 30.42
C VAL A 37 -39.51 23.17 31.26
N ASP A 38 -39.95 24.36 31.66
CA ASP A 38 -39.20 25.18 32.62
C ASP A 38 -39.51 24.70 34.05
N GLU A 39 -38.71 23.76 34.53
CA GLU A 39 -38.98 23.07 35.80
C GLU A 39 -39.04 24.04 36.99
N LEU A 40 -38.19 25.07 36.98
CA LEU A 40 -38.12 26.05 38.05
C LEU A 40 -39.42 26.87 38.13
N ASP A 41 -39.94 27.32 37.00
CA ASP A 41 -41.20 28.08 36.96
C ASP A 41 -42.43 27.19 37.19
N VAL A 42 -42.39 25.92 36.77
CA VAL A 42 -43.44 24.94 37.12
C VAL A 42 -43.44 24.66 38.62
N LEU A 43 -42.28 24.51 39.27
CA LEU A 43 -42.17 24.34 40.72
C LEU A 43 -42.64 25.60 41.47
N ARG A 44 -42.34 26.80 40.95
CA ARG A 44 -42.86 28.06 41.51
C ARG A 44 -44.38 28.15 41.40
N LEU A 45 -44.96 27.74 40.26
CA LEU A 45 -46.40 27.66 40.08
C LEU A 45 -47.04 26.66 41.06
N CYS A 46 -46.45 25.48 41.21
CA CYS A 46 -46.86 24.45 42.18
C CYS A 46 -46.90 24.99 43.63
N ARG A 47 -45.82 25.65 44.09
CA ARG A 47 -45.76 26.27 45.43
C ARG A 47 -46.84 27.33 45.62
N LEU A 48 -47.06 28.17 44.60
CA LEU A 48 -48.07 29.22 44.65
C LEU A 48 -49.51 28.68 44.59
N LEU A 49 -49.73 27.47 44.07
CA LEU A 49 -51.02 26.78 44.11
C LEU A 49 -51.26 26.02 45.42
N GLY A 50 -50.32 26.09 46.39
CA GLY A 50 -50.47 25.54 47.73
C GLY A 50 -49.89 24.14 47.92
N MET A 51 -48.94 23.74 47.06
CA MET A 51 -48.25 22.44 47.20
C MET A 51 -46.95 22.60 47.99
N THR A 52 -46.72 21.70 48.96
CA THR A 52 -45.45 21.59 49.66
C THR A 52 -44.49 20.73 48.83
N VAL A 53 -43.32 21.30 48.51
CA VAL A 53 -42.22 20.57 47.89
C VAL A 53 -41.18 20.39 48.99
N ALA A 54 -41.02 19.16 49.49
CA ALA A 54 -39.97 18.87 50.46
C ALA A 54 -38.60 19.05 49.79
N ASP A 55 -37.77 19.95 50.32
CA ASP A 55 -36.33 20.07 50.01
C ASP A 55 -35.58 19.24 51.06
N GLU A 56 -35.25 17.98 50.77
CA GLU A 56 -34.30 17.19 51.57
C GLU A 56 -32.99 17.01 50.80
N ASP A 57 -32.09 17.99 50.94
CA ASP A 57 -30.70 18.03 50.44
C ASP A 57 -30.50 17.83 48.92
N GLN A 58 -29.46 18.49 48.40
CA GLN A 58 -29.13 18.63 46.95
C GLN A 58 -28.84 17.31 46.19
N THR A 59 -29.11 16.15 46.79
CA THR A 59 -28.94 14.83 46.17
C THR A 59 -30.14 13.89 46.35
N SER A 60 -31.26 14.32 46.95
CA SER A 60 -32.44 13.46 47.13
C SER A 60 -33.81 14.15 47.07
N LYS A 61 -34.66 13.66 46.14
CA LYS A 61 -36.14 13.58 46.21
C LYS A 61 -36.94 14.87 46.45
N HIS A 62 -37.55 15.40 45.37
CA HIS A 62 -38.76 16.22 45.50
C HIS A 62 -39.98 15.32 45.71
N LYS A 63 -40.47 15.21 46.94
CA LYS A 63 -41.75 14.54 47.23
C LYS A 63 -42.86 15.59 47.13
N PHE A 64 -43.83 15.38 46.22
CA PHE A 64 -45.02 16.22 46.13
C PHE A 64 -46.06 15.71 47.13
N GLU A 65 -46.33 16.45 48.20
CA GLU A 65 -47.43 16.18 49.11
C GLU A 65 -48.54 17.23 48.88
N PHE A 66 -49.75 16.74 48.60
CA PHE A 66 -50.94 17.60 48.54
C PHE A 66 -51.43 17.80 49.98
N GLU A 67 -51.38 19.02 50.51
CA GLU A 67 -52.04 19.31 51.78
C GLU A 67 -53.55 19.09 51.62
N GLN A 68 -54.10 18.14 52.39
CA GLN A 68 -55.50 17.68 52.34
C GLN A 68 -56.57 18.73 52.71
N LYS A 69 -56.24 20.02 52.77
CA LYS A 69 -57.15 21.09 53.20
C LYS A 69 -57.18 22.26 52.21
N GLY A 70 -57.88 22.06 51.10
CA GLY A 70 -58.29 23.13 50.19
C GLY A 70 -58.91 22.55 48.92
N GLU A 71 -59.96 23.19 48.38
CA GLU A 71 -60.64 22.73 47.17
C GLU A 71 -59.64 22.47 46.02
N ASP A 72 -59.62 21.24 45.52
CA ASP A 72 -58.72 20.73 44.46
C ASP A 72 -58.97 21.34 43.06
N ALA A 73 -59.67 22.48 43.00
CA ALA A 73 -60.14 23.11 41.77
C ALA A 73 -59.32 24.36 41.40
N VAL A 74 -59.09 24.52 40.10
CA VAL A 74 -58.45 25.69 39.48
C VAL A 74 -59.27 26.12 38.28
N GLU A 75 -59.48 27.42 38.13
CA GLU A 75 -60.12 28.01 36.97
C GLU A 75 -59.04 28.30 35.92
N ILE A 76 -59.09 27.59 34.78
CA ILE A 76 -58.07 27.69 33.73
C ILE A 76 -58.66 28.05 32.36
N GLY A 77 -58.03 29.00 31.67
CA GLY A 77 -58.32 29.36 30.27
C GLY A 77 -57.04 29.36 29.44
N CYS A 78 -57.17 29.13 28.13
CA CYS A 78 -56.02 29.10 27.22
C CYS A 78 -56.16 30.11 26.07
N LEU A 79 -55.13 30.91 25.83
CA LEU A 79 -55.08 31.88 24.74
C LEU A 79 -54.09 31.47 23.65
N PHE A 80 -54.49 31.59 22.38
CA PHE A 80 -53.66 31.24 21.22
C PHE A 80 -53.76 32.30 20.11
N GLY A 81 -52.64 32.82 19.64
CA GLY A 81 -52.60 33.91 18.66
C GLY A 81 -51.24 34.60 18.66
N LYS A 82 -51.10 35.67 17.87
CA LYS A 82 -49.88 36.49 17.80
C LYS A 82 -49.70 37.29 19.10
N GLN A 83 -48.46 37.57 19.48
CA GLN A 83 -48.09 38.22 20.75
C GLN A 83 -48.90 39.50 21.06
N LEU A 84 -49.10 40.38 20.07
CA LEU A 84 -49.84 41.64 20.26
C LEU A 84 -51.30 41.39 20.66
N GLN A 85 -52.01 40.52 19.94
CA GLN A 85 -53.42 40.22 20.22
C GLN A 85 -53.59 39.46 21.55
N ILE A 86 -52.61 38.63 21.93
CA ILE A 86 -52.59 37.96 23.23
C ILE A 86 -52.44 38.98 24.36
N LYS A 87 -51.54 39.96 24.21
CA LYS A 87 -51.36 41.05 25.17
C LYS A 87 -52.62 41.89 25.34
N ASP A 88 -53.29 42.24 24.25
CA ASP A 88 -54.53 43.03 24.29
C ASP A 88 -55.63 42.28 25.07
N GLU A 89 -55.79 40.98 24.83
CA GLU A 89 -56.79 40.16 25.51
C GLU A 89 -56.45 39.93 26.99
N LEU A 90 -55.17 39.70 27.33
CA LEU A 90 -54.72 39.60 28.72
C LEU A 90 -54.94 40.92 29.49
N THR A 91 -54.73 42.07 28.83
CA THR A 91 -54.97 43.40 29.38
C THR A 91 -56.47 43.59 29.66
N ARG A 92 -57.32 43.25 28.68
CA ARG A 92 -58.78 43.30 28.81
C ARG A 92 -59.31 42.39 29.92
N MET A 93 -58.73 41.20 30.07
CA MET A 93 -59.11 40.26 31.13
C MET A 93 -58.57 40.65 32.52
N GLY A 94 -57.71 41.66 32.62
CA GLY A 94 -57.10 42.12 33.87
C GLY A 94 -56.00 41.19 34.41
N PHE A 95 -55.34 40.44 33.52
CA PHE A 95 -54.22 39.55 33.86
C PHE A 95 -52.85 40.15 33.49
N TRP A 96 -52.80 41.17 32.61
CA TRP A 96 -51.56 41.85 32.25
C TRP A 96 -51.12 42.85 33.33
N SER A 97 -49.85 42.80 33.76
CA SER A 97 -49.25 43.71 34.74
C SER A 97 -47.99 44.40 34.19
N THR A 98 -47.51 45.46 34.85
CA THR A 98 -46.23 46.11 34.53
C THR A 98 -45.06 45.12 34.57
N ASP A 99 -45.07 44.18 35.51
CA ASP A 99 -44.04 43.12 35.58
C ASP A 99 -44.07 42.17 34.37
N CYS A 100 -45.23 41.99 33.73
CA CYS A 100 -45.32 41.21 32.49
C CYS A 100 -44.73 41.98 31.30
N GLU A 101 -44.86 43.31 31.30
CA GLU A 101 -44.29 44.19 30.27
C GLU A 101 -42.75 44.14 30.28
N ASP A 102 -42.14 44.16 31.47
CA ASP A 102 -40.68 44.14 31.63
C ASP A 102 -40.08 42.72 31.50
N GLY A 103 -40.87 41.68 31.80
CA GLY A 103 -40.41 40.29 31.91
C GLY A 103 -40.62 39.43 30.66
N LEU A 104 -41.43 39.86 29.68
CA LEU A 104 -41.76 39.09 28.46
C LEU A 104 -41.23 39.81 27.20
N PRO A 105 -39.94 39.67 26.86
CA PRO A 105 -39.41 40.24 25.62
C PRO A 105 -40.07 39.61 24.39
N ILE A 106 -40.13 40.37 23.29
CA ILE A 106 -40.73 39.93 22.01
C ILE A 106 -39.98 38.73 21.42
N GLU A 107 -38.67 38.64 21.66
CA GLU A 107 -37.80 37.57 21.15
C GLU A 107 -37.97 36.23 21.87
N ASP A 108 -38.56 36.23 23.07
CA ASP A 108 -38.81 35.00 23.82
C ASP A 108 -39.98 34.23 23.20
N GLN A 109 -39.81 32.93 22.98
CA GLN A 109 -40.84 32.05 22.42
C GLN A 109 -41.15 30.90 23.37
N GLY A 110 -42.44 30.70 23.66
CA GLY A 110 -42.83 29.71 24.65
C GLY A 110 -44.32 29.68 24.98
N VAL A 111 -44.63 28.92 26.01
CA VAL A 111 -45.95 28.91 26.64
C VAL A 111 -45.81 29.39 28.07
N TYR A 112 -46.62 30.37 28.44
CA TYR A 112 -46.56 31.04 29.72
C TYR A 112 -47.90 30.91 30.46
N CYS A 113 -47.86 31.03 31.77
CA CYS A 113 -49.03 30.96 32.65
C CYS A 113 -49.03 32.19 33.56
N VAL A 114 -50.15 32.90 33.63
CA VAL A 114 -50.32 34.06 34.50
C VAL A 114 -51.48 33.83 35.48
N LYS A 115 -51.24 34.17 36.74
CA LYS A 115 -52.25 34.11 37.81
C LYS A 115 -52.87 35.48 38.08
N ARG A 116 -54.19 35.51 38.26
CA ARG A 116 -54.90 36.72 38.71
C ARG A 116 -54.64 37.03 40.18
N SER A 117 -54.60 38.31 40.52
CA SER A 117 -54.57 38.76 41.92
C SER A 117 -55.97 38.60 42.54
N GLY A 118 -56.15 37.65 43.47
CA GLY A 118 -57.40 37.41 44.19
C GLY A 118 -57.41 36.08 44.96
N ASP A 119 -58.45 35.83 45.76
CA ASP A 119 -58.61 34.61 46.58
C ASP A 119 -58.87 33.34 45.76
N HIS A 120 -59.35 33.47 44.52
CA HIS A 120 -59.64 32.33 43.63
C HIS A 120 -58.41 31.95 42.79
N ARG A 121 -58.17 30.65 42.61
CA ARG A 121 -57.09 30.10 41.77
C ARG A 121 -57.45 30.24 40.28
N GLN A 122 -57.35 31.45 39.73
CA GLN A 122 -57.59 31.75 38.32
C GLN A 122 -56.27 31.84 37.54
N LEU A 123 -56.13 31.00 36.51
CA LEU A 123 -54.94 30.90 35.65
C LEU A 123 -55.31 31.10 34.18
N ILE A 124 -54.48 31.87 33.47
CA ILE A 124 -54.50 31.93 32.00
C ILE A 124 -53.18 31.39 31.47
N VAL A 125 -53.26 30.38 30.61
CA VAL A 125 -52.10 29.84 29.89
C VAL A 125 -52.13 30.35 28.46
N PHE A 126 -51.06 30.96 27.98
CA PHE A 126 -51.04 31.59 26.67
C PHE A 126 -49.79 31.24 25.86
N ALA A 127 -49.97 31.16 24.54
CA ALA A 127 -48.87 31.05 23.60
C ALA A 127 -48.23 32.42 23.39
N TRP A 128 -46.92 32.52 23.59
CA TRP A 128 -46.13 33.70 23.28
C TRP A 128 -45.22 33.37 22.10
N LEU A 129 -45.72 33.64 20.89
CA LEU A 129 -45.11 33.22 19.63
C LEU A 129 -44.99 34.42 18.68
N ASP A 130 -43.82 34.55 18.05
CA ASP A 130 -43.57 35.59 17.06
C ASP A 130 -44.54 35.49 15.88
N SER A 131 -44.88 36.65 15.31
CA SER A 131 -45.80 36.76 14.17
C SER A 131 -45.39 35.93 12.95
N SER A 132 -44.08 35.76 12.70
CA SER A 132 -43.57 34.99 11.56
C SER A 132 -43.90 33.50 11.65
N LEU A 133 -44.15 32.98 12.86
CA LEU A 133 -44.52 31.57 13.04
C LEU A 133 -45.96 31.28 12.60
N PHE A 134 -46.79 32.31 12.43
CA PHE A 134 -48.16 32.19 11.94
C PHE A 134 -48.26 32.30 10.42
N GLU A 135 -47.14 32.40 9.70
CA GLU A 135 -47.12 32.31 8.24
C GLU A 135 -47.35 30.86 7.76
N PRO A 136 -47.93 30.64 6.57
CA PRO A 136 -48.30 29.32 6.05
C PRO A 136 -47.17 28.27 6.10
N GLU A 137 -45.91 28.70 5.94
CA GLU A 137 -44.76 27.80 5.95
C GLU A 137 -44.44 27.24 7.35
N ALA A 138 -44.84 27.94 8.43
CA ALA A 138 -44.45 27.62 9.80
C ALA A 138 -45.60 27.05 10.65
N ILE A 139 -46.86 27.34 10.32
CA ILE A 139 -48.05 26.96 11.11
C ILE A 139 -48.18 25.46 11.36
N ARG A 140 -47.65 24.63 10.47
CA ARG A 140 -47.71 23.17 10.60
C ARG A 140 -46.86 22.65 11.76
N ASN A 141 -45.81 23.36 12.17
CA ASN A 141 -44.82 22.88 13.13
C ASN A 141 -45.02 23.50 14.52
N THR A 142 -44.30 24.58 14.84
CA THR A 142 -44.28 25.19 16.18
C THR A 142 -45.67 25.56 16.70
N PRO A 143 -46.54 26.26 15.94
CA PRO A 143 -47.85 26.65 16.45
C PRO A 143 -48.79 25.46 16.65
N ALA A 144 -48.72 24.43 15.79
CA ALA A 144 -49.51 23.20 15.97
C ALA A 144 -49.10 22.45 17.25
N TYR A 145 -47.79 22.34 17.53
CA TYR A 145 -47.32 21.72 18.77
C TYR A 145 -47.80 22.49 20.00
N VAL A 146 -47.65 23.82 20.00
CA VAL A 146 -48.08 24.69 21.10
C VAL A 146 -49.60 24.65 21.30
N LEU A 147 -50.39 24.72 20.23
CA LEU A 147 -51.85 24.60 20.34
C LEU A 147 -52.25 23.24 20.90
N ARG A 148 -51.57 22.17 20.52
CA ARG A 148 -51.81 20.84 21.08
C ARG A 148 -51.51 20.79 22.58
N PHE A 149 -50.48 21.50 23.06
CA PHE A 149 -50.19 21.62 24.49
C PHE A 149 -51.33 22.33 25.22
N LEU A 150 -51.77 23.49 24.72
CA LEU A 150 -52.88 24.26 25.30
C LEU A 150 -54.16 23.44 25.41
N ILE A 151 -54.52 22.69 24.34
CA ILE A 151 -55.69 21.81 24.31
C ILE A 151 -55.62 20.68 25.36
N THR A 152 -54.41 20.29 25.79
CA THR A 152 -54.23 19.29 26.86
C THR A 152 -54.53 19.89 28.24
N LEU A 153 -54.27 21.18 28.42
CA LEU A 153 -54.44 21.88 29.69
C LEU A 153 -55.89 22.31 29.91
N SER A 154 -56.54 22.83 28.86
CA SER A 154 -57.94 23.24 28.90
C SER A 154 -58.65 22.91 27.60
N SER A 155 -59.91 22.48 27.71
CA SER A 155 -60.79 22.33 26.55
C SER A 155 -61.36 23.67 26.08
N ASN A 156 -61.08 24.78 26.76
CA ASN A 156 -61.45 26.12 26.33
C ASN A 156 -60.26 26.87 25.73
N ILE A 157 -60.32 27.11 24.42
CA ILE A 157 -59.28 27.82 23.69
C ILE A 157 -59.88 29.12 23.15
N THR A 158 -59.26 30.24 23.48
CA THR A 158 -59.55 31.55 22.92
C THR A 158 -58.50 31.91 21.87
N CYS A 159 -58.91 31.97 20.61
CA CYS A 159 -58.09 32.43 19.51
C CYS A 159 -58.15 33.96 19.41
N CYS A 160 -56.99 34.61 19.61
CA CYS A 160 -56.86 36.07 19.58
C CYS A 160 -56.39 36.49 18.18
N LEU A 161 -57.28 37.09 17.39
CA LEU A 161 -57.06 37.43 15.98
C LEU A 161 -56.97 38.95 15.79
N SER A 162 -56.20 39.37 14.79
CA SER A 162 -56.20 40.76 14.32
C SER A 162 -57.35 41.03 13.34
N GLN A 163 -57.59 42.31 13.03
CA GLN A 163 -58.60 42.68 12.03
C GLN A 163 -58.23 42.15 10.63
N ASP A 164 -56.94 42.13 10.29
CA ASP A 164 -56.44 41.62 9.01
C ASP A 164 -56.65 40.11 8.88
N ASP A 165 -56.52 39.38 10.00
CA ASP A 165 -56.78 37.93 10.04
C ASP A 165 -58.25 37.64 9.71
N PHE A 166 -59.20 38.45 10.18
CA PHE A 166 -60.60 38.32 9.77
C PHE A 166 -60.79 38.55 8.27
N GLY A 167 -60.17 39.59 7.70
CA GLY A 167 -60.22 39.86 6.26
C GLY A 167 -59.70 38.69 5.42
N ARG A 168 -58.64 38.02 5.87
CA ARG A 168 -58.09 36.81 5.23
C ARG A 168 -59.05 35.62 5.34
N VAL A 169 -59.63 35.37 6.51
CA VAL A 169 -60.62 34.28 6.70
C VAL A 169 -61.86 34.51 5.83
N LYS A 170 -62.37 35.74 5.77
CA LYS A 170 -63.52 36.12 4.94
C LYS A 170 -63.22 35.85 3.46
N SER A 171 -62.06 36.31 2.97
CA SER A 171 -61.60 36.07 1.60
C SER A 171 -61.50 34.57 1.26
N GLU A 172 -61.03 33.75 2.20
CA GLU A 172 -60.89 32.29 2.02
C GLU A 172 -62.25 31.57 1.96
N VAL A 173 -63.21 31.98 2.82
CA VAL A 173 -64.58 31.46 2.81
C VAL A 173 -65.31 31.86 1.53
N ASP A 174 -65.13 33.10 1.06
CA ASP A 174 -65.73 33.59 -0.18
C ASP A 174 -65.16 32.85 -1.41
N ALA A 175 -63.83 32.67 -1.48
CA ALA A 175 -63.18 31.92 -2.58
C ALA A 175 -63.59 30.44 -2.67
N MET A 176 -63.91 29.81 -1.54
CA MET A 176 -64.44 28.43 -1.49
C MET A 176 -65.88 28.33 -1.99
N SER A 177 -66.66 29.40 -1.88
CA SER A 177 -68.07 29.42 -2.28
C SER A 177 -68.23 29.48 -3.81
N ASP A 178 -67.25 30.06 -4.51
CA ASP A 178 -67.27 30.26 -5.98
C ASP A 178 -66.57 29.14 -6.78
N SER A 179 -65.77 28.29 -6.15
CA SER A 179 -64.99 27.27 -6.84
C SER A 179 -65.34 25.85 -6.37
N SER A 180 -66.08 25.10 -7.19
CA SER A 180 -66.38 23.68 -6.95
C SER A 180 -65.13 22.76 -7.01
N SER A 181 -63.93 23.31 -7.20
CA SER A 181 -62.71 22.55 -7.43
C SER A 181 -61.42 23.02 -6.74
N MET A 182 -61.42 23.97 -5.79
CA MET A 182 -60.23 24.20 -4.96
C MET A 182 -60.11 23.10 -3.90
N ARG A 183 -59.70 21.92 -4.38
CA ARG A 183 -59.34 20.76 -3.58
C ARG A 183 -58.01 21.04 -2.90
N TRP A 184 -58.05 21.20 -1.59
CA TRP A 184 -56.85 21.27 -0.76
C TRP A 184 -56.12 19.92 -0.86
N ASN A 185 -54.96 19.93 -1.53
CA ASN A 185 -54.16 18.73 -1.74
C ASN A 185 -53.63 18.26 -0.39
N SER A 186 -54.19 17.17 0.14
CA SER A 186 -53.66 16.50 1.32
C SER A 186 -52.22 16.06 1.04
N CYS A 187 -51.23 16.77 1.57
CA CYS A 187 -49.82 16.39 1.56
C CYS A 187 -49.50 15.38 2.68
N SER A 188 -50.44 14.49 2.98
CA SER A 188 -50.17 13.32 3.81
C SER A 188 -49.60 12.23 2.89
N VAL A 189 -48.35 11.86 3.16
CA VAL A 189 -47.75 10.66 2.59
C VAL A 189 -48.07 9.53 3.55
N ALA A 190 -49.02 8.68 3.17
CA ALA A 190 -49.21 7.42 3.87
C ALA A 190 -48.22 6.41 3.31
N PHE A 191 -47.35 5.91 4.17
CA PHE A 191 -46.49 4.78 3.85
C PHE A 191 -47.20 3.53 4.33
N ARG A 192 -47.83 2.81 3.40
CA ARG A 192 -48.38 1.49 3.72
C ARG A 192 -47.31 0.46 3.40
N VAL A 193 -46.89 -0.31 4.40
CA VAL A 193 -46.14 -1.55 4.17
C VAL A 193 -47.09 -2.50 3.45
N GLN A 194 -46.95 -2.58 2.14
CA GLN A 194 -47.83 -3.38 1.28
C GLN A 194 -47.54 -4.87 1.46
N LYS A 195 -46.26 -5.18 1.67
CA LYS A 195 -45.75 -6.51 1.90
C LYS A 195 -44.42 -6.39 2.65
N GLN A 196 -44.29 -7.07 3.78
CA GLN A 196 -42.98 -7.44 4.31
C GLN A 196 -42.47 -8.54 3.38
N VAL A 197 -41.47 -8.23 2.57
CA VAL A 197 -40.79 -9.27 1.80
C VAL A 197 -39.70 -9.79 2.73
N GLU A 198 -40.05 -10.81 3.51
CA GLU A 198 -39.04 -11.59 4.24
C GLU A 198 -38.13 -12.25 3.21
N GLN A 199 -36.99 -11.63 2.94
CA GLN A 199 -35.95 -12.28 2.18
C GLN A 199 -35.24 -13.23 3.14
N LYS A 200 -35.52 -14.53 2.99
CA LYS A 200 -34.90 -15.56 3.81
C LYS A 200 -33.39 -15.51 3.64
N ASP A 201 -32.67 -15.85 4.71
CA ASP A 201 -31.23 -16.10 4.63
C ASP A 201 -30.98 -17.11 3.50
N ALA A 202 -30.06 -16.81 2.59
CA ALA A 202 -29.73 -17.68 1.48
C ALA A 202 -28.25 -17.50 1.11
N ILE A 203 -27.56 -18.61 0.87
CA ILE A 203 -26.17 -18.60 0.41
C ILE A 203 -26.02 -19.60 -0.76
N PRO A 204 -26.69 -19.36 -1.91
CA PRO A 204 -26.45 -20.15 -3.11
C PRO A 204 -25.01 -19.99 -3.60
N CYS A 205 -24.45 -21.13 -4.02
CA CYS A 205 -23.15 -21.23 -4.65
C CYS A 205 -23.35 -21.16 -6.17
N GLY A 206 -22.64 -20.25 -6.85
CA GLY A 206 -22.68 -20.09 -8.29
C GLY A 206 -21.96 -21.22 -9.04
N GLU A 207 -21.88 -21.08 -10.36
CA GLU A 207 -21.17 -22.03 -11.21
C GLU A 207 -19.69 -22.13 -10.81
N VAL A 208 -19.19 -23.36 -10.71
CA VAL A 208 -17.81 -23.62 -10.31
C VAL A 208 -16.91 -23.53 -11.54
N THR A 209 -15.90 -22.68 -11.46
CA THR A 209 -14.87 -22.54 -12.48
C THR A 209 -13.61 -23.26 -12.03
N GLU A 210 -12.94 -23.95 -12.96
CA GLU A 210 -11.73 -24.73 -12.69
C GLU A 210 -10.54 -24.17 -13.47
N VAL A 211 -9.38 -24.08 -12.80
CA VAL A 211 -8.13 -23.71 -13.44
C VAL A 211 -6.97 -24.56 -12.91
N SER A 212 -6.19 -25.13 -13.83
CA SER A 212 -5.01 -25.93 -13.50
C SER A 212 -3.78 -25.06 -13.22
N ILE A 213 -3.04 -25.38 -12.15
CA ILE A 213 -1.75 -24.75 -11.82
C ILE A 213 -0.68 -25.30 -12.78
N PRO A 214 -0.01 -24.46 -13.58
CA PRO A 214 0.97 -24.96 -14.55
C PRO A 214 2.20 -25.60 -13.88
N ARG A 215 2.52 -26.86 -14.25
CA ARG A 215 3.73 -27.63 -13.88
C ARG A 215 3.88 -27.89 -12.37
N LEU A 216 3.00 -28.74 -11.83
CA LEU A 216 3.01 -29.20 -10.43
C LEU A 216 4.04 -30.30 -10.12
N GLU A 217 4.66 -30.94 -11.12
CA GLU A 217 5.54 -32.14 -10.97
C GLU A 217 6.70 -32.00 -9.95
N ARG A 218 7.00 -30.79 -9.47
CA ARG A 218 8.03 -30.51 -8.44
C ARG A 218 7.55 -29.62 -7.27
N ALA A 219 6.24 -29.43 -7.11
CA ALA A 219 5.68 -28.64 -6.02
C ALA A 219 5.51 -29.49 -4.76
N LYS A 220 5.93 -28.96 -3.61
CA LYS A 220 5.79 -29.63 -2.31
C LYS A 220 4.39 -29.39 -1.74
N THR A 221 3.91 -28.14 -1.85
CA THR A 221 2.60 -27.67 -1.38
C THR A 221 2.17 -26.45 -2.19
N ALA A 222 0.88 -26.16 -2.19
CA ALA A 222 0.31 -24.92 -2.72
C ALA A 222 -0.76 -24.38 -1.76
N TRP A 223 -0.94 -23.07 -1.70
CA TRP A 223 -2.00 -22.47 -0.87
C TRP A 223 -2.47 -21.14 -1.48
N PHE A 224 -3.69 -20.77 -1.15
CA PHE A 224 -4.33 -19.54 -1.53
C PHE A 224 -3.73 -18.35 -0.76
N VAL A 225 -3.60 -17.24 -1.46
CA VAL A 225 -3.11 -15.97 -0.92
C VAL A 225 -4.20 -14.93 -1.15
N GLY A 226 -4.87 -14.57 -0.06
CA GLY A 226 -5.90 -13.54 -0.03
C GLY A 226 -5.35 -12.13 0.12
N GLY A 227 -6.24 -11.15 0.16
CA GLY A 227 -5.91 -9.73 0.31
C GLY A 227 -6.65 -8.87 -0.71
N VAL A 228 -5.98 -7.88 -1.29
CA VAL A 228 -6.55 -7.02 -2.35
C VAL A 228 -6.65 -7.76 -3.69
N LEU A 229 -5.78 -8.74 -3.93
CA LEU A 229 -5.73 -9.53 -5.16
C LEU A 229 -5.69 -11.02 -4.84
N SER A 230 -6.42 -11.82 -5.62
CA SER A 230 -6.38 -13.29 -5.53
C SER A 230 -5.08 -13.82 -6.11
N ALA A 231 -4.37 -14.61 -5.33
CA ALA A 231 -3.13 -15.26 -5.75
C ALA A 231 -3.01 -16.66 -5.16
N VAL A 232 -2.09 -17.44 -5.71
CA VAL A 232 -1.69 -18.76 -5.21
C VAL A 232 -0.19 -18.79 -5.07
N ALA A 233 0.27 -19.25 -3.91
CA ALA A 233 1.65 -19.52 -3.61
C ALA A 233 1.92 -21.01 -3.81
N VAL A 234 2.98 -21.33 -4.56
CA VAL A 234 3.42 -22.72 -4.80
C VAL A 234 4.83 -22.88 -4.26
N GLU A 235 4.99 -23.68 -3.21
CA GLU A 235 6.29 -24.08 -2.68
C GLU A 235 6.89 -25.15 -3.59
N ARG A 236 8.12 -24.94 -4.05
CA ARG A 236 8.87 -25.96 -4.80
C ARG A 236 9.87 -26.63 -3.90
N ALA A 237 10.05 -27.94 -4.11
CA ALA A 237 11.24 -28.61 -3.63
C ALA A 237 12.43 -28.05 -4.41
N THR A 238 13.24 -27.23 -3.75
CA THR A 238 14.50 -26.75 -4.30
C THR A 238 15.55 -27.85 -4.09
N PRO A 239 16.20 -28.38 -5.15
CA PRO A 239 17.51 -29.00 -4.96
C PRO A 239 18.48 -27.96 -4.37
N SER A 240 19.52 -28.40 -3.67
CA SER A 240 20.58 -27.51 -3.16
C SER A 240 20.99 -26.51 -4.23
N THR A 241 20.72 -25.24 -3.98
CA THR A 241 21.14 -24.14 -4.86
C THR A 241 22.46 -23.61 -4.36
N THR A 242 23.29 -23.12 -5.26
CA THR A 242 24.52 -22.41 -4.94
C THR A 242 24.31 -20.90 -5.06
N GLU A 243 25.07 -20.10 -4.31
CA GLU A 243 25.09 -18.64 -4.38
C GLU A 243 26.50 -18.14 -4.66
N MET A 244 26.62 -17.08 -5.47
CA MET A 244 27.90 -16.45 -5.81
C MET A 244 28.19 -15.32 -4.81
N VAL A 245 29.17 -15.49 -3.93
CA VAL A 245 29.58 -14.47 -2.94
C VAL A 245 30.72 -13.62 -3.52
N PRO A 246 30.57 -12.30 -3.70
CA PRO A 246 31.60 -11.46 -4.28
C PRO A 246 32.71 -11.11 -3.27
N HIS A 247 33.95 -11.08 -3.73
CA HIS A 247 35.16 -10.73 -3.01
C HIS A 247 36.04 -9.78 -3.85
N ASN A 248 36.82 -8.94 -3.17
CA ASN A 248 37.79 -8.04 -3.79
C ASN A 248 39.03 -7.94 -2.90
N GLU A 249 40.21 -8.26 -3.44
CA GLU A 249 41.46 -8.27 -2.69
C GLU A 249 42.64 -7.88 -3.59
N SER A 250 43.60 -7.17 -3.01
CA SER A 250 44.88 -6.83 -3.63
C SER A 250 45.95 -7.79 -3.12
N MET A 251 46.53 -8.60 -4.00
CA MET A 251 47.53 -9.62 -3.65
C MET A 251 48.84 -9.39 -4.41
N LEU A 252 49.98 -9.72 -3.80
CA LEU A 252 51.26 -9.83 -4.52
C LEU A 252 51.22 -11.05 -5.46
N ILE A 253 52.06 -11.07 -6.51
CA ILE A 253 52.08 -12.19 -7.48
C ILE A 253 52.31 -13.56 -6.81
N PRO A 254 53.23 -13.72 -5.83
CA PRO A 254 53.39 -14.99 -5.12
C PRO A 254 52.17 -15.39 -4.30
N GLN A 255 51.49 -14.43 -3.69
CA GLN A 255 50.26 -14.66 -2.93
C GLN A 255 49.11 -15.07 -3.85
N LEU A 256 49.04 -14.49 -5.06
CA LEU A 256 48.08 -14.88 -6.08
C LEU A 256 48.32 -16.32 -6.55
N ALA A 257 49.57 -16.72 -6.79
CA ALA A 257 49.91 -18.09 -7.18
C ALA A 257 49.54 -19.10 -6.08
N GLU A 258 49.82 -18.79 -4.82
CA GLU A 258 49.42 -19.59 -3.66
C GLU A 258 47.89 -19.69 -3.55
N TRP A 259 47.19 -18.57 -3.72
CA TRP A 259 45.73 -18.50 -3.69
C TRP A 259 45.09 -19.35 -4.79
N ILE A 260 45.56 -19.25 -6.04
CA ILE A 260 45.06 -20.05 -7.16
C ILE A 260 45.26 -21.54 -6.86
N THR A 261 46.46 -21.91 -6.40
CA THR A 261 46.81 -23.30 -6.09
C THR A 261 45.97 -23.86 -4.93
N MET A 262 45.71 -23.03 -3.90
CA MET A 262 44.86 -23.40 -2.77
C MET A 262 43.41 -23.59 -3.20
N LYS A 263 42.84 -22.65 -3.98
CA LYS A 263 41.44 -22.67 -4.39
C LYS A 263 41.14 -23.72 -5.45
N GLN A 264 42.07 -24.03 -6.36
CA GLN A 264 41.90 -25.06 -7.40
C GLN A 264 41.65 -26.46 -6.81
N LYS A 265 42.12 -26.73 -5.57
CA LYS A 265 41.85 -28.01 -4.88
C LYS A 265 40.38 -28.25 -4.58
N TYR A 266 39.60 -27.18 -4.43
CA TYR A 266 38.21 -27.24 -3.96
C TYR A 266 37.21 -26.66 -4.97
N PHE A 267 37.67 -25.79 -5.87
CA PHE A 267 36.81 -25.03 -6.80
C PHE A 267 37.31 -25.08 -8.24
N ALA A 268 36.37 -25.13 -9.18
CA ALA A 268 36.66 -24.87 -10.59
C ALA A 268 36.74 -23.35 -10.83
N ILE A 269 37.88 -22.83 -11.25
CA ILE A 269 38.11 -21.38 -11.39
C ILE A 269 37.85 -20.95 -12.83
N HIS A 270 36.85 -20.10 -13.01
CA HIS A 270 36.45 -19.49 -14.28
C HIS A 270 36.90 -18.03 -14.35
N PHE A 271 37.51 -17.66 -15.47
CA PHE A 271 37.95 -16.30 -15.76
C PHE A 271 36.98 -15.57 -16.71
N PRO A 272 37.05 -14.23 -16.83
CA PRO A 272 36.19 -13.49 -17.74
C PRO A 272 36.40 -13.93 -19.20
N PRO A 273 35.34 -13.93 -20.04
CA PRO A 273 35.45 -14.32 -21.45
C PRO A 273 36.30 -13.33 -22.28
N LYS A 274 36.45 -12.08 -21.81
CA LYS A 274 37.43 -11.15 -22.38
C LYS A 274 38.79 -11.50 -21.79
N ARG A 275 39.71 -11.99 -22.63
CA ARG A 275 41.09 -12.31 -22.26
C ARG A 275 41.66 -11.15 -21.44
N VAL A 276 41.91 -11.38 -20.17
CA VAL A 276 42.62 -10.42 -19.33
C VAL A 276 44.03 -10.34 -19.88
N GLN A 277 44.39 -9.20 -20.48
CA GLN A 277 45.77 -8.95 -20.87
C GLN A 277 46.56 -8.65 -19.60
N LEU A 278 47.12 -9.70 -19.01
CA LEU A 278 48.18 -9.59 -18.02
C LEU A 278 49.44 -9.08 -18.70
N ALA A 279 50.23 -8.27 -18.00
CA ALA A 279 51.56 -7.92 -18.47
C ALA A 279 52.42 -9.20 -18.59
N THR A 280 53.27 -9.26 -19.62
CA THR A 280 54.06 -10.46 -19.96
C THR A 280 54.90 -10.98 -18.79
N HIS A 281 55.51 -10.08 -18.01
CA HIS A 281 56.28 -10.45 -16.82
C HIS A 281 55.43 -11.13 -15.73
N VAL A 282 54.21 -10.64 -15.48
CA VAL A 282 53.29 -11.22 -14.48
C VAL A 282 52.82 -12.60 -14.91
N ARG A 283 52.52 -12.78 -16.20
CA ARG A 283 52.13 -14.08 -16.77
C ARG A 283 53.25 -15.10 -16.57
N ASP A 284 54.47 -14.73 -16.94
CA ASP A 284 55.62 -15.62 -16.91
C ASP A 284 56.00 -16.01 -15.47
N GLU A 285 55.98 -15.05 -14.55
CA GLU A 285 56.23 -15.30 -13.12
C GLU A 285 55.16 -16.21 -12.50
N LEU A 286 53.88 -16.03 -12.87
CA LEU A 286 52.79 -16.86 -12.39
C LEU A 286 52.87 -18.31 -12.92
N LEU A 287 53.28 -18.51 -14.18
CA LEU A 287 53.52 -19.85 -14.74
C LEU A 287 54.62 -20.60 -13.98
N VAL A 288 55.70 -19.91 -13.59
CA VAL A 288 56.79 -20.48 -12.80
C VAL A 288 56.32 -20.84 -11.40
N LEU A 289 55.65 -19.92 -10.71
CA LEU A 289 55.21 -20.12 -9.33
C LEU A 289 54.12 -21.19 -9.20
N CYS A 290 53.27 -21.36 -10.22
CA CYS A 290 52.27 -22.43 -10.29
C CYS A 290 52.83 -23.78 -10.82
N GLY A 291 54.15 -23.90 -11.04
CA GLY A 291 54.78 -25.14 -11.47
C GLY A 291 54.41 -25.59 -12.89
N GLN A 292 53.94 -24.67 -13.74
CA GLN A 292 53.61 -24.90 -15.15
C GLN A 292 54.69 -24.32 -16.08
N SER A 293 55.95 -24.36 -15.65
CA SER A 293 57.04 -23.82 -16.44
C SER A 293 57.19 -24.62 -17.74
N SER A 294 57.35 -23.92 -18.86
CA SER A 294 57.58 -24.52 -20.17
C SER A 294 59.07 -24.75 -20.44
N ASP A 295 59.86 -24.97 -19.39
CA ASP A 295 61.33 -24.97 -19.48
C ASP A 295 61.86 -26.07 -20.41
N ASP A 296 61.19 -27.24 -20.46
CA ASP A 296 61.53 -28.30 -21.41
C ASP A 296 61.22 -27.92 -22.86
N GLU A 297 60.06 -27.31 -23.14
CA GLU A 297 59.71 -26.82 -24.49
C GLU A 297 60.61 -25.65 -24.92
N LEU A 298 60.92 -24.73 -24.00
CA LEU A 298 61.81 -23.59 -24.24
C LEU A 298 63.27 -24.03 -24.43
N SER A 299 63.74 -25.04 -23.69
CA SER A 299 65.08 -25.60 -23.88
C SER A 299 65.19 -26.37 -25.19
N LYS A 300 64.15 -27.11 -25.59
CA LYS A 300 64.05 -27.73 -26.93
C LYS A 300 64.05 -26.68 -28.04
N LEU A 301 63.31 -25.59 -27.86
CA LEU A 301 63.31 -24.45 -28.80
C LEU A 301 64.70 -23.85 -28.93
N ARG A 302 65.38 -23.60 -27.80
CA ARG A 302 66.74 -23.06 -27.76
C ARG A 302 67.72 -24.00 -28.47
N ARG A 303 67.72 -25.30 -28.17
CA ARG A 303 68.58 -26.29 -28.86
C ARG A 303 68.30 -26.36 -30.37
N LYS A 304 67.03 -26.33 -30.77
CA LYS A 304 66.63 -26.33 -32.20
C LYS A 304 67.14 -25.08 -32.91
N HIS A 305 67.07 -23.94 -32.24
CA HIS A 305 67.54 -22.66 -32.77
C HIS A 305 69.07 -22.62 -32.87
N GLU A 306 69.76 -23.06 -31.82
CA GLU A 306 71.22 -23.17 -31.79
C GLU A 306 71.73 -24.12 -32.87
N LYS A 307 71.08 -25.28 -33.05
CA LYS A 307 71.40 -26.19 -34.16
C LYS A 307 71.19 -25.55 -35.54
N ARG A 308 70.07 -24.84 -35.74
CA ARG A 308 69.81 -24.13 -37.02
C ARG A 308 70.84 -23.04 -37.31
N LEU A 309 71.28 -22.35 -36.27
CA LEU A 309 72.33 -21.33 -36.38
C LEU A 309 73.66 -21.98 -36.78
N GLU A 310 74.00 -23.13 -36.17
CA GLU A 310 75.21 -23.87 -36.52
C GLU A 310 75.16 -24.42 -37.94
N ASP A 311 74.05 -25.07 -38.33
CA ASP A 311 73.83 -25.55 -39.70
C ASP A 311 73.92 -24.40 -40.74
N ALA A 312 73.42 -23.21 -40.40
CA ALA A 312 73.49 -22.02 -41.26
C ALA A 312 74.91 -21.47 -41.36
N LYS A 313 75.67 -21.42 -40.25
CA LYS A 313 77.08 -21.04 -40.25
C LYS A 313 77.92 -22.00 -41.08
N GLU A 314 77.73 -23.31 -40.91
CA GLU A 314 78.42 -24.32 -41.72
C GLU A 314 78.10 -24.18 -43.22
N ARG A 315 76.82 -23.94 -43.56
CA ARG A 315 76.41 -23.71 -44.94
C ARG A 315 77.05 -22.45 -45.52
N LEU A 316 77.00 -21.34 -44.80
CA LEU A 316 77.58 -20.05 -45.24
C LEU A 316 79.11 -20.14 -45.37
N SER A 317 79.79 -20.84 -44.46
CA SER A 317 81.23 -21.08 -44.55
C SER A 317 81.61 -21.93 -45.76
N ARG A 318 80.78 -22.93 -46.11
CA ARG A 318 80.98 -23.73 -47.33
C ARG A 318 80.73 -22.92 -48.59
N GLU A 319 79.64 -22.15 -48.64
CA GLU A 319 79.31 -21.26 -49.77
C GLU A 319 80.41 -20.21 -49.98
N ALA A 320 80.95 -19.63 -48.90
CA ALA A 320 82.08 -18.69 -48.98
C ALA A 320 83.36 -19.37 -49.47
N TYR A 321 83.65 -20.59 -49.01
CA TYR A 321 84.81 -21.35 -49.49
C TYR A 321 84.69 -21.69 -50.98
N GLU A 322 83.54 -22.22 -51.43
CA GLU A 322 83.28 -22.53 -52.84
C GLU A 322 83.36 -21.27 -53.72
N TYR A 323 82.88 -20.13 -53.22
CA TYR A 323 82.96 -18.86 -53.96
C TYR A 323 84.41 -18.33 -54.04
N ALA A 324 85.16 -18.36 -52.93
CA ALA A 324 86.58 -18.02 -52.90
C ALA A 324 87.40 -18.94 -53.84
N GLU A 325 87.13 -20.24 -53.82
CA GLU A 325 87.79 -21.23 -54.67
C GLU A 325 87.53 -20.96 -56.16
N ASN A 326 86.29 -20.64 -56.53
CA ASN A 326 85.95 -20.28 -57.91
C ASN A 326 86.69 -19.01 -58.38
N ILE A 327 86.78 -17.99 -57.53
CA ILE A 327 87.51 -16.74 -57.84
C ILE A 327 89.01 -17.02 -57.98
N TYR A 328 89.57 -17.82 -57.07
CA TYR A 328 90.96 -18.22 -57.11
C TYR A 328 91.31 -18.98 -58.40
N GLU A 329 90.51 -19.99 -58.77
CA GLU A 329 90.68 -20.75 -60.01
C GLU A 329 90.57 -19.85 -61.26
N GLU A 330 89.71 -18.82 -61.23
CA GLU A 330 89.69 -17.82 -62.30
C GLU A 330 90.99 -17.02 -62.39
N ALA A 331 91.55 -16.61 -61.25
CA ALA A 331 92.78 -15.83 -61.18
C ALA A 331 94.01 -16.63 -61.65
N ILE A 332 94.10 -17.92 -61.29
CA ILE A 332 95.28 -18.76 -61.59
C ILE A 332 95.20 -19.51 -62.93
N ARG A 333 94.07 -19.41 -63.64
CA ARG A 333 93.78 -20.17 -64.88
C ARG A 333 94.88 -20.15 -65.94
N ASN A 334 95.63 -19.05 -66.03
CA ASN A 334 96.73 -18.88 -66.97
C ASN A 334 98.09 -18.67 -66.28
N ALA A 335 98.25 -19.11 -65.02
CA ALA A 335 99.47 -18.92 -64.22
C ALA A 335 100.74 -19.20 -65.03
N ARG A 336 100.77 -20.36 -65.71
CA ARG A 336 101.89 -20.79 -66.51
C ARG A 336 102.26 -19.80 -67.61
N MET A 337 101.27 -19.22 -68.28
CA MET A 337 101.48 -18.25 -69.35
C MET A 337 101.98 -16.90 -68.83
N LEU A 338 101.70 -16.56 -67.56
CA LEU A 338 102.14 -15.30 -66.95
C LEU A 338 103.65 -15.27 -66.65
N PHE A 339 104.27 -16.42 -66.39
CA PHE A 339 105.71 -16.54 -66.11
C PHE A 339 106.56 -17.00 -67.29
N THR A 340 105.94 -17.37 -68.43
CA THR A 340 106.69 -17.84 -69.60
C THR A 340 107.47 -16.70 -70.26
N VAL A 341 108.68 -16.97 -70.77
CA VAL A 341 109.44 -16.00 -71.55
C VAL A 341 108.68 -15.62 -72.83
N ARG A 342 108.54 -14.32 -73.05
CA ARG A 342 107.84 -13.79 -74.21
C ARG A 342 108.68 -13.99 -75.48
N ASN A 343 108.12 -14.72 -76.44
CA ASN A 343 108.71 -14.93 -77.77
C ASN A 343 107.67 -14.64 -78.88
N PRO A 344 108.09 -14.54 -80.15
CA PRO A 344 107.16 -14.22 -81.24
C PRO A 344 106.00 -15.23 -81.38
N THR A 345 106.20 -16.49 -81.01
CA THR A 345 105.21 -17.58 -81.16
C THR A 345 104.17 -17.61 -80.04
N ASN A 346 104.48 -17.16 -78.83
CA ASN A 346 103.57 -17.15 -77.66
C ASN A 346 103.03 -15.75 -77.27
N SER A 347 103.55 -14.67 -77.86
CA SER A 347 103.22 -13.26 -77.54
C SER A 347 101.72 -12.95 -77.43
N LYS A 348 100.89 -13.42 -78.37
CA LYS A 348 99.43 -13.19 -78.31
C LYS A 348 98.75 -13.90 -77.13
N ARG A 349 99.28 -15.05 -76.70
CA ARG A 349 98.74 -15.83 -75.57
C ARG A 349 99.18 -15.22 -74.24
N THR A 350 100.43 -14.76 -74.13
CA THR A 350 100.94 -14.05 -72.94
C THR A 350 100.18 -12.74 -72.72
N ASP A 351 99.98 -11.93 -73.77
CA ASP A 351 99.25 -10.65 -73.66
C ASP A 351 97.78 -10.85 -73.25
N LYS A 352 97.15 -11.96 -73.70
CA LYS A 352 95.78 -12.31 -73.29
C LYS A 352 95.73 -12.75 -71.83
N ALA A 353 96.67 -13.57 -71.38
CA ALA A 353 96.76 -14.02 -69.98
C ALA A 353 96.99 -12.84 -69.03
N GLN A 354 97.90 -11.93 -69.40
CA GLN A 354 98.22 -10.73 -68.61
C GLN A 354 97.01 -9.80 -68.51
N LYS A 355 96.33 -9.48 -69.62
CA LYS A 355 95.10 -8.66 -69.60
C LYS A 355 93.97 -9.28 -68.78
N GLN A 356 93.86 -10.62 -68.77
CA GLN A 356 92.84 -11.30 -67.96
C GLN A 356 93.15 -11.17 -66.46
N TYR A 357 94.42 -11.31 -66.08
CA TYR A 357 94.83 -11.15 -64.69
C TYR A 357 94.78 -9.68 -64.21
N GLU A 358 95.24 -8.72 -65.02
CA GLU A 358 95.06 -7.28 -64.76
C GLU A 358 93.57 -6.91 -64.63
N GLY A 359 92.72 -7.52 -65.47
CA GLY A 359 91.27 -7.37 -65.41
C GLY A 359 90.66 -7.93 -64.12
N PHE A 360 91.22 -9.03 -63.59
CA PHE A 360 90.88 -9.56 -62.27
C PHE A 360 91.31 -8.58 -61.17
N LEU A 361 92.56 -8.12 -61.16
CA LEU A 361 93.07 -7.19 -60.15
C LEU A 361 92.26 -5.88 -60.09
N ARG A 362 91.92 -5.29 -61.25
CA ARG A 362 91.05 -4.09 -61.32
C ARG A 362 89.64 -4.30 -60.82
N LYS A 363 89.06 -5.49 -61.00
CA LYS A 363 87.75 -5.81 -60.40
C LYS A 363 87.86 -5.87 -58.89
N SER A 364 88.97 -6.42 -58.39
CA SER A 364 89.26 -6.60 -56.98
C SER A 364 89.69 -5.32 -56.24
N GLU A 365 90.19 -4.30 -56.95
CA GLU A 365 90.47 -2.95 -56.40
C GLU A 365 89.24 -2.28 -55.79
N LYS A 366 88.02 -2.66 -56.21
CA LYS A 366 86.76 -2.14 -55.64
C LYS A 366 86.48 -2.63 -54.23
N CYS A 367 87.16 -3.68 -53.76
CA CYS A 367 86.88 -4.34 -52.49
C CYS A 367 87.72 -3.79 -51.31
N ASP A 368 88.48 -2.69 -51.47
CA ASP A 368 89.34 -2.05 -50.45
C ASP A 368 90.41 -2.96 -49.78
N VAL A 369 90.54 -4.22 -50.21
CA VAL A 369 91.38 -5.27 -49.59
C VAL A 369 92.87 -5.01 -49.69
N PHE A 370 93.33 -4.29 -50.72
CA PHE A 370 94.75 -3.92 -50.85
C PHE A 370 95.25 -3.02 -49.70
N ARG A 371 94.36 -2.31 -48.99
CA ARG A 371 94.74 -1.47 -47.83
C ARG A 371 95.06 -2.28 -46.57
N SER A 372 94.51 -3.48 -46.45
CA SER A 372 94.67 -4.37 -45.28
C SER A 372 95.67 -5.50 -45.52
N MET A 373 96.32 -5.52 -46.69
CA MET A 373 97.30 -6.52 -47.06
C MET A 373 98.71 -6.07 -46.63
N ASP A 374 99.53 -7.02 -46.16
CA ASP A 374 100.92 -6.74 -45.85
C ASP A 374 101.68 -6.39 -47.13
N TYR A 375 102.62 -5.47 -47.03
CA TYR A 375 103.37 -4.93 -48.18
C TYR A 375 104.06 -6.02 -49.02
N LEU A 376 104.50 -7.09 -48.37
CA LEU A 376 105.11 -8.26 -49.01
C LEU A 376 104.09 -9.05 -49.83
N ASP A 377 102.92 -9.37 -49.27
CA ASP A 377 101.89 -10.16 -49.97
C ASP A 377 101.29 -9.37 -51.15
N TYR A 378 101.08 -8.06 -50.96
CA TYR A 378 100.67 -7.15 -52.02
C TYR A 378 101.59 -7.27 -53.24
N LYS A 379 102.91 -7.20 -53.02
CA LYS A 379 103.91 -7.33 -54.09
C LYS A 379 103.91 -8.71 -54.72
N MET A 380 103.66 -9.75 -53.93
CA MET A 380 103.62 -11.11 -54.44
C MET A 380 102.45 -11.33 -55.39
N VAL A 381 101.29 -10.70 -55.18
CA VAL A 381 100.16 -10.71 -56.14
C VAL A 381 100.57 -10.13 -57.51
N TYR A 382 101.41 -9.08 -57.54
CA TYR A 382 101.95 -8.48 -58.76
C TYR A 382 103.25 -9.14 -59.28
N LEU A 383 103.70 -10.25 -58.70
CA LEU A 383 104.94 -10.94 -59.09
C LEU A 383 105.04 -11.25 -60.60
N PRO A 384 103.99 -11.71 -61.31
CA PRO A 384 104.12 -12.01 -62.73
C PRO A 384 104.40 -10.78 -63.58
N GLU A 385 103.78 -9.63 -63.26
CA GLU A 385 104.04 -8.36 -63.97
C GLU A 385 105.49 -7.90 -63.74
N ARG A 386 105.99 -8.04 -62.51
CA ARG A 386 107.38 -7.70 -62.15
C ARG A 386 108.39 -8.58 -62.85
N VAL A 387 108.17 -9.91 -62.86
CA VAL A 387 109.04 -10.86 -63.56
C VAL A 387 109.02 -10.58 -65.08
N GLN A 388 107.86 -10.27 -65.67
CA GLN A 388 107.76 -9.90 -67.09
C GLN A 388 108.47 -8.58 -67.42
N ALA A 389 108.41 -7.57 -66.55
CA ALA A 389 109.07 -6.28 -66.74
C ALA A 389 110.60 -6.39 -66.72
N HIS A 390 111.15 -7.30 -65.92
CA HIS A 390 112.60 -7.52 -65.74
C HIS A 390 113.17 -8.69 -66.57
N MET A 391 112.43 -9.21 -67.56
CA MET A 391 112.89 -10.34 -68.40
C MET A 391 114.22 -10.07 -69.11
N LYS A 392 114.46 -8.81 -69.49
CA LYS A 392 115.72 -8.40 -70.14
C LYS A 392 116.89 -8.39 -69.17
N ASP A 393 116.67 -7.94 -67.94
CA ASP A 393 117.68 -7.92 -66.88
C ASP A 393 118.06 -9.35 -66.48
N LEU A 394 117.09 -10.26 -66.47
CA LEU A 394 117.32 -11.69 -66.26
C LEU A 394 118.13 -12.34 -67.41
N ASP A 395 117.86 -12.00 -68.68
CA ASP A 395 118.65 -12.48 -69.83
C ASP A 395 120.11 -12.01 -69.76
N GLU A 396 120.33 -10.75 -69.42
CA GLU A 396 121.67 -10.19 -69.27
C GLU A 396 122.42 -10.78 -68.07
N ALA A 397 121.76 -10.94 -66.92
CA ALA A 397 122.35 -11.59 -65.76
C ALA A 397 122.76 -13.05 -66.04
N LEU A 398 121.94 -13.78 -66.81
CA LEU A 398 122.23 -15.15 -67.21
C LEU A 398 123.45 -15.27 -68.15
N LYS A 399 123.68 -14.26 -69.01
CA LYS A 399 124.88 -14.19 -69.87
C LYS A 399 126.16 -14.01 -69.07
N ILE A 400 126.09 -13.44 -67.88
CA ILE A 400 127.23 -13.27 -66.96
C ILE A 400 127.54 -14.62 -66.28
N ASP A 401 126.63 -15.11 -65.43
CA ASP A 401 126.68 -16.46 -64.85
C ASP A 401 125.31 -16.90 -64.26
N ARG A 402 125.21 -18.17 -63.82
CA ARG A 402 123.98 -18.71 -63.21
C ARG A 402 123.66 -18.10 -61.84
N LYS A 403 124.66 -17.62 -61.09
CA LYS A 403 124.51 -17.05 -59.76
C LYS A 403 123.96 -15.62 -59.82
N ALA A 404 124.38 -14.82 -60.80
CA ALA A 404 123.87 -13.49 -61.10
C ALA A 404 122.40 -13.53 -61.52
N PHE A 405 122.00 -14.55 -62.30
CA PHE A 405 120.59 -14.81 -62.60
C PHE A 405 119.75 -15.10 -61.34
N GLU A 406 120.24 -15.96 -60.44
CA GLU A 406 119.53 -16.26 -59.18
C GLU A 406 119.44 -15.03 -58.25
N ASP A 407 120.50 -14.22 -58.17
CA ASP A 407 120.51 -12.99 -57.39
C ASP A 407 119.53 -11.94 -57.96
N ALA A 408 119.49 -11.80 -59.29
CA ALA A 408 118.52 -10.94 -59.97
C ALA A 408 117.07 -11.42 -59.77
N LEU A 409 116.83 -12.74 -59.84
CA LEU A 409 115.50 -13.32 -59.61
C LEU A 409 115.05 -13.16 -58.15
N LEU A 410 115.96 -13.34 -57.18
CA LEU A 410 115.70 -13.09 -55.76
C LEU A 410 115.40 -11.60 -55.49
N ARG A 411 116.12 -10.70 -56.14
CA ARG A 411 115.84 -9.26 -56.07
C ARG A 411 114.46 -8.91 -56.61
N ILE A 412 114.06 -9.48 -57.75
CA ILE A 412 112.71 -9.28 -58.30
C ILE A 412 111.63 -9.82 -57.35
N LEU A 413 111.85 -10.99 -56.74
CA LEU A 413 110.93 -11.56 -55.73
C LEU A 413 110.72 -10.60 -54.55
N VAL A 414 111.80 -9.99 -54.04
CA VAL A 414 111.77 -9.06 -52.90
C VAL A 414 111.47 -7.59 -53.30
N ASP A 415 111.42 -7.30 -54.60
CA ASP A 415 111.22 -5.95 -55.17
C ASP A 415 112.38 -4.97 -54.96
N ASP A 416 113.60 -5.49 -54.98
CA ASP A 416 114.83 -4.72 -54.86
C ASP A 416 115.24 -4.19 -56.25
N PRO A 417 115.52 -2.88 -56.43
CA PRO A 417 115.69 -2.29 -57.75
C PRO A 417 116.91 -2.84 -58.50
N LEU A 418 116.69 -3.31 -59.73
CA LEU A 418 117.73 -3.67 -60.68
C LEU A 418 118.09 -2.44 -61.53
N GLY A 419 119.38 -2.18 -61.69
CA GLY A 419 119.87 -0.98 -62.39
C GLY A 419 119.68 -1.06 -63.90
N SER A 420 118.50 -0.72 -64.42
CA SER A 420 118.23 -0.19 -65.77
C SER A 420 116.74 -0.33 -66.13
N GLU A 421 115.95 0.76 -66.06
CA GLU A 421 114.65 0.82 -66.74
C GLU A 421 114.86 0.97 -68.26
N SER A 422 114.61 -0.08 -69.06
CA SER A 422 114.46 0.08 -70.51
C SER A 422 113.51 -0.92 -71.15
N GLY A 423 112.54 -0.37 -71.90
CA GLY A 423 111.44 -1.09 -72.53
C GLY A 423 111.80 -2.01 -73.69
N GLY A 424 110.75 -2.72 -74.14
CA GLY A 424 110.76 -3.87 -75.03
C GLY A 424 111.69 -3.82 -76.24
N GLY A 425 112.61 -4.79 -76.28
CA GLY A 425 113.34 -5.22 -77.47
C GLY A 425 113.33 -6.74 -77.57
N PHE A 426 112.99 -7.28 -78.74
CA PHE A 426 112.78 -8.72 -78.96
C PHE A 426 114.09 -9.43 -79.33
N GLY A 427 114.49 -10.41 -78.51
CA GLY A 427 115.58 -11.34 -78.81
C GLY A 427 116.26 -11.90 -77.56
N PHE A 428 115.58 -12.78 -76.82
CA PHE A 428 116.16 -13.46 -75.66
C PHE A 428 116.95 -14.70 -76.07
N SER A 429 117.96 -15.07 -75.28
CA SER A 429 118.71 -16.31 -75.51
C SER A 429 117.83 -17.55 -75.26
N SER A 430 118.04 -18.64 -76.01
CA SER A 430 117.36 -19.93 -75.74
C SER A 430 117.59 -20.43 -74.31
N ASN A 431 118.75 -20.09 -73.75
CA ASN A 431 119.16 -20.45 -72.40
C ASN A 431 118.29 -19.80 -71.31
N LEU A 432 117.68 -18.64 -71.58
CA LEU A 432 116.78 -17.97 -70.62
C LEU A 432 115.46 -18.71 -70.46
N GLN A 433 114.91 -19.26 -71.54
CA GLN A 433 113.69 -20.07 -71.48
C GLN A 433 113.92 -21.31 -70.62
N ASP A 434 115.01 -22.05 -70.86
CA ASP A 434 115.36 -23.24 -70.06
C ASP A 434 115.61 -22.87 -68.59
N ALA A 435 116.29 -21.74 -68.34
CA ALA A 435 116.53 -21.27 -66.98
C ALA A 435 115.24 -20.89 -66.24
N LEU A 436 114.29 -20.22 -66.89
CA LEU A 436 113.02 -19.87 -66.27
C LEU A 436 112.09 -21.07 -66.13
N ASP A 437 112.07 -21.99 -67.10
CA ASP A 437 111.26 -23.21 -67.03
C ASP A 437 111.62 -24.08 -65.81
N ASP A 438 112.91 -24.12 -65.42
CA ASP A 438 113.39 -24.80 -64.20
C ASP A 438 112.87 -24.17 -62.90
N ARG A 439 112.66 -22.85 -62.85
CA ARG A 439 112.23 -22.12 -61.63
C ARG A 439 110.75 -21.76 -61.62
N GLN A 440 110.10 -21.83 -62.77
CA GLN A 440 108.71 -21.43 -62.97
C GLN A 440 107.73 -22.11 -61.99
N PRO A 441 107.80 -23.43 -61.70
CA PRO A 441 106.89 -24.06 -60.75
C PRO A 441 106.95 -23.40 -59.37
N ARG A 442 108.15 -23.03 -58.90
CA ARG A 442 108.35 -22.39 -57.60
C ARG A 442 107.81 -20.97 -57.56
N LEU A 443 107.98 -20.20 -58.66
CA LEU A 443 107.42 -18.84 -58.77
C LEU A 443 105.89 -18.87 -58.82
N GLU A 444 105.34 -19.84 -59.56
CA GLU A 444 103.90 -20.07 -59.60
C GLU A 444 103.34 -20.43 -58.24
N ASP A 445 103.99 -21.30 -57.46
CA ASP A 445 103.51 -21.73 -56.15
C ASP A 445 103.48 -20.57 -55.14
N ILE A 446 104.53 -19.75 -55.12
CA ILE A 446 104.60 -18.56 -54.25
C ILE A 446 103.51 -17.54 -54.62
N TRP A 447 103.31 -17.31 -55.92
CA TRP A 447 102.27 -16.40 -56.40
C TRP A 447 100.87 -16.95 -56.15
N LYS A 448 100.64 -18.25 -56.39
CA LYS A 448 99.38 -18.93 -56.10
C LYS A 448 99.01 -18.80 -54.63
N ASP A 449 99.96 -19.01 -53.71
CA ASP A 449 99.73 -18.81 -52.29
C ASP A 449 99.34 -17.35 -51.96
N ALA A 450 100.05 -16.37 -52.52
CA ALA A 450 99.70 -14.96 -52.33
C ALA A 450 98.31 -14.59 -52.90
N VAL A 451 97.94 -15.13 -54.06
CA VAL A 451 96.62 -14.94 -54.67
C VAL A 451 95.52 -15.64 -53.86
N TRP A 452 95.80 -16.82 -53.30
CA TRP A 452 94.87 -17.53 -52.42
C TRP A 452 94.57 -16.70 -51.16
N GLN A 453 95.62 -16.19 -50.50
CA GLN A 453 95.48 -15.31 -49.34
C GLN A 453 94.72 -14.03 -49.68
N PHE A 454 94.96 -13.45 -50.85
CA PHE A 454 94.26 -12.27 -51.34
C PHE A 454 92.76 -12.51 -51.51
N VAL A 455 92.37 -13.59 -52.20
CA VAL A 455 90.96 -13.92 -52.44
C VAL A 455 90.22 -14.21 -51.13
N TRP A 456 90.86 -14.91 -50.19
CA TRP A 456 90.26 -15.19 -48.89
C TRP A 456 89.98 -13.92 -48.07
N ARG A 457 90.88 -12.93 -48.13
CA ARG A 457 90.68 -11.62 -47.46
C ARG A 457 89.57 -10.79 -48.12
N MET A 458 89.27 -10.99 -49.40
CA MET A 458 88.12 -10.35 -50.06
C MET A 458 86.78 -10.89 -49.56
N GLU A 459 86.70 -12.19 -49.26
CA GLU A 459 85.46 -12.83 -48.81
C GLU A 459 85.15 -12.64 -47.32
N ALA A 460 86.18 -12.50 -46.48
CA ALA A 460 86.02 -12.45 -45.02
C ALA A 460 84.98 -11.40 -44.52
N PRO A 461 84.95 -10.15 -45.02
CA PRO A 461 83.99 -9.15 -44.56
C PRO A 461 82.55 -9.45 -44.99
N GLU A 462 82.34 -9.93 -46.21
CA GLU A 462 81.00 -10.30 -46.71
C GLU A 462 80.46 -11.54 -45.98
N HIS A 463 81.32 -12.51 -45.69
CA HIS A 463 80.98 -13.71 -44.92
C HIS A 463 80.59 -13.36 -43.48
N GLU A 464 81.37 -12.51 -42.81
CA GLU A 464 81.09 -12.08 -41.44
C GLU A 464 79.79 -11.26 -41.35
N GLN A 465 79.55 -10.37 -42.31
CA GLN A 465 78.31 -9.60 -42.39
C GLN A 465 77.08 -10.50 -42.65
N ARG A 466 77.20 -11.51 -43.52
CA ARG A 466 76.12 -12.48 -43.77
C ARG A 466 75.85 -13.36 -42.55
N ILE A 467 76.88 -13.73 -41.78
CA ILE A 467 76.71 -14.44 -40.50
C ILE A 467 75.96 -13.54 -39.49
N GLN A 468 76.33 -12.27 -39.37
CA GLN A 468 75.65 -11.34 -38.46
C GLN A 468 74.17 -11.15 -38.83
N GLN A 469 73.86 -10.95 -40.12
CA GLN A 469 72.47 -10.88 -40.60
C GLN A 469 71.71 -12.21 -40.40
N SER A 470 72.37 -13.34 -40.64
CA SER A 470 71.81 -14.68 -40.39
C SER A 470 71.64 -14.99 -38.90
N THR A 471 72.18 -14.19 -37.98
CA THR A 471 72.02 -14.37 -36.52
C THR A 471 70.86 -13.52 -35.98
N PHE A 472 70.64 -12.32 -36.54
CA PHE A 472 69.61 -11.39 -36.09
C PHE A 472 68.17 -11.87 -36.38
N ASP A 473 67.93 -12.38 -37.59
CA ASP A 473 66.61 -12.88 -38.01
C ASP A 473 66.10 -14.07 -37.16
N PRO A 474 66.94 -15.06 -36.84
CA PRO A 474 66.57 -16.14 -35.94
C PRO A 474 66.28 -15.65 -34.51
N GLU A 475 67.07 -14.74 -33.92
CA GLU A 475 66.83 -14.25 -32.54
C GLU A 475 65.45 -13.57 -32.39
N PHE A 476 65.06 -12.77 -33.39
CA PHE A 476 63.73 -12.17 -33.43
C PHE A 476 62.63 -13.24 -33.55
N ARG A 477 62.83 -14.26 -34.39
CA ARG A 477 61.91 -15.40 -34.52
C ARG A 477 61.85 -16.25 -33.25
N PHE A 478 62.97 -16.42 -32.54
CA PHE A 478 63.03 -17.08 -31.24
C PHE A 478 62.19 -16.32 -30.22
N GLY A 479 62.26 -14.98 -30.20
CA GLY A 479 61.39 -14.15 -29.36
C GLY A 479 59.91 -14.37 -29.64
N GLN A 480 59.50 -14.43 -30.91
CA GLN A 480 58.12 -14.71 -31.31
C GLN A 480 57.67 -16.13 -30.97
N GLU A 481 58.49 -17.15 -31.28
CA GLU A 481 58.17 -18.55 -30.97
C GLU A 481 58.13 -18.80 -29.45
N ARG A 482 59.02 -18.16 -28.69
CA ARG A 482 59.01 -18.16 -27.21
C ARG A 482 57.69 -17.60 -26.67
N GLU A 483 57.26 -16.44 -27.18
CA GLU A 483 56.01 -15.81 -26.75
C GLU A 483 54.80 -16.69 -27.09
N ILE A 484 54.81 -17.37 -28.23
CA ILE A 484 53.76 -18.33 -28.62
C ILE A 484 53.73 -19.52 -27.67
N ILE A 485 54.89 -20.08 -27.28
CA ILE A 485 54.97 -21.20 -26.33
C ILE A 485 54.43 -20.76 -24.96
N LEU A 486 54.90 -19.64 -24.43
CA LEU A 486 54.46 -19.11 -23.14
C LEU A 486 52.96 -18.79 -23.12
N GLN A 487 52.43 -18.20 -24.20
CA GLN A 487 51.01 -17.95 -24.31
C GLN A 487 50.19 -19.24 -24.39
N LYS A 488 50.66 -20.26 -25.12
CA LYS A 488 50.00 -21.58 -25.16
C LYS A 488 50.03 -22.29 -23.82
N ALA A 489 51.14 -22.19 -23.09
CA ALA A 489 51.27 -22.74 -21.75
C ALA A 489 50.32 -22.05 -20.76
N PHE A 490 50.19 -20.73 -20.87
CA PHE A 490 49.24 -19.94 -20.10
C PHE A 490 47.79 -20.28 -20.44
N ASP A 491 47.46 -20.44 -21.74
CA ASP A 491 46.14 -20.87 -22.17
C ASP A 491 45.81 -22.28 -21.65
N ARG A 492 46.78 -23.21 -21.67
CA ARG A 492 46.63 -24.56 -21.10
C ARG A 492 46.42 -24.52 -19.59
N PHE A 493 47.21 -23.71 -18.88
CA PHE A 493 47.03 -23.47 -17.45
C PHE A 493 45.63 -22.92 -17.17
N TRP A 494 45.15 -21.96 -17.95
CA TRP A 494 43.78 -21.41 -17.86
C TRP A 494 42.69 -22.45 -18.09
N GLU A 495 42.84 -23.35 -19.06
CA GLU A 495 41.87 -24.43 -19.26
C GLU A 495 41.89 -25.44 -18.11
N ASN A 496 43.08 -25.78 -17.58
CA ASN A 496 43.22 -26.69 -16.44
C ASN A 496 42.59 -26.14 -15.15
N LEU A 497 42.53 -24.82 -14.99
CA LEU A 497 41.84 -24.19 -13.85
C LEU A 497 40.32 -24.39 -13.88
N LYS A 498 39.73 -24.68 -15.05
CA LYS A 498 38.29 -24.97 -15.18
C LYS A 498 37.92 -26.39 -14.78
N THR A 499 38.89 -27.29 -14.70
CA THR A 499 38.69 -28.69 -14.32
C THR A 499 39.17 -28.89 -12.89
N SER A 500 38.23 -29.11 -11.97
CA SER A 500 38.53 -29.54 -10.60
C SER A 500 37.65 -30.73 -10.22
N ASP A 501 38.09 -31.49 -9.22
CA ASP A 501 37.31 -32.60 -8.65
C ASP A 501 36.16 -32.11 -7.73
N GLY A 502 36.06 -30.80 -7.48
CA GLY A 502 35.05 -30.17 -6.62
C GLY A 502 33.76 -29.82 -7.36
N SER A 503 32.63 -29.81 -6.65
CA SER A 503 31.30 -29.48 -7.19
C SER A 503 31.02 -27.97 -7.35
N LEU A 504 31.89 -27.10 -6.84
CA LEU A 504 31.69 -25.65 -6.74
C LEU A 504 32.65 -24.88 -7.64
N SER A 505 32.24 -23.69 -8.11
CA SER A 505 33.03 -22.84 -9.01
C SER A 505 33.39 -21.47 -8.42
N ILE A 506 34.48 -20.87 -8.89
CA ILE A 506 34.83 -19.46 -8.62
C ILE A 506 34.79 -18.72 -9.95
N LYS A 507 34.14 -17.56 -10.01
CA LYS A 507 34.13 -16.69 -11.19
C LYS A 507 34.91 -15.41 -10.90
N ILE A 508 36.09 -15.29 -11.49
CA ILE A 508 36.88 -14.05 -11.50
C ILE A 508 36.24 -13.11 -12.51
N SER A 509 35.85 -11.92 -12.05
CA SER A 509 35.18 -10.90 -12.84
C SER A 509 36.14 -9.84 -13.36
N LYS A 510 37.21 -9.55 -12.60
CA LYS A 510 38.20 -8.53 -12.94
C LYS A 510 39.54 -8.88 -12.32
N LEU A 511 40.61 -8.64 -13.06
CA LEU A 511 41.98 -8.83 -12.61
C LEU A 511 42.82 -7.69 -13.19
N MET A 512 43.38 -6.83 -12.33
CA MET A 512 44.14 -5.64 -12.73
C MET A 512 45.47 -5.58 -12.01
N CYS A 513 46.56 -5.41 -12.75
CA CYS A 513 47.86 -5.11 -12.17
C CYS A 513 47.93 -3.64 -11.75
N ASN A 514 48.64 -3.38 -10.65
CA ASN A 514 49.03 -2.03 -10.28
C ASN A 514 50.07 -1.47 -11.26
N SER A 515 50.29 -0.16 -11.24
CA SER A 515 51.18 0.55 -12.19
C SER A 515 52.63 0.08 -12.17
N ASP A 516 53.06 -0.53 -11.07
CA ASP A 516 54.40 -1.08 -10.83
C ASP A 516 54.50 -2.58 -11.14
N GLY A 517 53.38 -3.25 -11.45
CA GLY A 517 53.34 -4.68 -11.78
C GLY A 517 53.53 -5.61 -10.58
N THR A 518 53.68 -5.11 -9.36
CA THR A 518 54.04 -5.92 -8.17
C THR A 518 52.84 -6.61 -7.51
N ALA A 519 51.65 -6.00 -7.64
CA ALA A 519 50.42 -6.48 -7.04
C ALA A 519 49.28 -6.50 -8.06
N VAL A 520 48.34 -7.42 -7.83
CA VAL A 520 47.17 -7.66 -8.66
C VAL A 520 45.92 -7.52 -7.79
N ASN A 521 45.03 -6.61 -8.19
CA ASN A 521 43.69 -6.52 -7.66
C ASN A 521 42.79 -7.53 -8.36
N VAL A 522 42.29 -8.50 -7.60
CA VAL A 522 41.40 -9.56 -8.09
C VAL A 522 40.00 -9.33 -7.52
N VAL A 523 39.01 -9.30 -8.41
CA VAL A 523 37.58 -9.29 -8.04
C VAL A 523 36.97 -10.60 -8.50
N TRP A 524 36.52 -11.42 -7.57
CA TRP A 524 35.96 -12.74 -7.87
C TRP A 524 34.66 -12.98 -7.11
N SER A 525 33.97 -14.04 -7.50
CA SER A 525 32.79 -14.52 -6.78
C SER A 525 32.93 -16.02 -6.56
N GLU A 526 32.71 -16.47 -5.34
CA GLU A 526 32.82 -17.86 -4.93
C GLU A 526 31.44 -18.50 -4.88
N GLU A 527 31.27 -19.65 -5.54
CA GLU A 527 30.06 -20.44 -5.47
C GLU A 527 30.05 -21.21 -4.14
N VAL A 528 29.15 -20.82 -3.26
CA VAL A 528 28.97 -21.45 -1.95
C VAL A 528 27.66 -22.23 -1.98
N GLU A 529 27.66 -23.44 -1.41
CA GLU A 529 26.43 -24.18 -1.19
C GLU A 529 25.52 -23.35 -0.28
N LYS A 530 24.37 -22.94 -0.82
CA LYS A 530 23.36 -22.24 -0.06
C LYS A 530 22.52 -23.28 0.66
N GLU A 531 22.33 -23.10 1.96
CA GLU A 531 21.34 -23.89 2.69
C GLU A 531 19.99 -23.80 1.94
N PRO A 532 19.29 -24.93 1.77
CA PRO A 532 18.13 -25.02 0.89
C PRO A 532 17.05 -24.02 1.30
N THR A 533 16.98 -22.88 0.61
CA THR A 533 15.93 -21.90 0.85
C THR A 533 14.59 -22.41 0.33
N LYS A 534 13.52 -22.16 1.09
CA LYS A 534 12.16 -22.44 0.64
C LYS A 534 11.82 -21.47 -0.49
N VAL A 535 11.69 -22.01 -1.70
CA VAL A 535 11.34 -21.21 -2.89
C VAL A 535 9.83 -21.25 -3.10
N ILE A 536 9.20 -20.09 -3.01
CA ILE A 536 7.76 -19.92 -3.22
C ILE A 536 7.53 -19.10 -4.49
N ARG A 537 6.80 -19.67 -5.45
CA ARG A 537 6.35 -18.93 -6.65
C ARG A 537 4.95 -18.41 -6.43
N MET A 538 4.80 -17.10 -6.49
CA MET A 538 3.48 -16.46 -6.36
C MET A 538 2.88 -16.23 -7.75
N ARG A 539 1.64 -16.66 -7.93
CA ARG A 539 0.89 -16.53 -9.17
C ARG A 539 -0.42 -15.79 -8.91
N GLN A 540 -0.71 -14.76 -9.70
CA GLN A 540 -1.96 -14.02 -9.62
C GLN A 540 -3.06 -14.74 -10.39
N LEU A 541 -4.26 -14.76 -9.81
CA LEU A 541 -5.48 -15.22 -10.45
C LEU A 541 -6.19 -14.01 -11.07
N SER A 542 -6.58 -14.07 -12.34
CA SER A 542 -7.38 -13.02 -12.96
C SER A 542 -8.87 -13.24 -12.66
N ASN A 543 -9.61 -12.16 -12.37
CA ASN A 543 -11.06 -12.21 -12.19
C ASN A 543 -11.86 -12.38 -13.49
N SER A 544 -11.22 -12.37 -14.67
CA SER A 544 -11.89 -12.58 -15.97
C SER A 544 -12.07 -14.07 -16.25
N SER A 545 -13.26 -14.50 -16.67
CA SER A 545 -13.49 -15.85 -17.20
C SER A 545 -12.97 -15.98 -18.65
N PRO A 546 -12.19 -17.04 -18.99
CA PRO A 546 -11.62 -18.06 -18.10
C PRO A 546 -10.45 -17.49 -17.27
N ALA A 547 -10.38 -17.87 -16.00
CA ALA A 547 -9.39 -17.36 -15.06
C ALA A 547 -7.96 -17.68 -15.55
N LYS A 548 -7.25 -16.65 -15.97
CA LYS A 548 -5.83 -16.71 -16.36
C LYS A 548 -4.96 -16.68 -15.12
N ILE A 549 -3.99 -17.57 -15.06
CA ILE A 549 -2.95 -17.59 -14.03
C ILE A 549 -1.70 -16.93 -14.60
N SER A 550 -1.25 -15.85 -13.97
CA SER A 550 0.00 -15.15 -14.35
C SER A 550 1.04 -15.26 -13.22
N LEU A 551 2.32 -15.37 -13.58
CA LEU A 551 3.40 -15.39 -12.58
C LEU A 551 3.67 -13.97 -12.09
N MET A 552 3.54 -13.73 -10.79
CA MET A 552 3.92 -12.44 -10.17
C MET A 552 5.43 -12.36 -9.91
N GLY A 553 6.02 -13.44 -9.42
CA GLY A 553 7.44 -13.52 -9.13
C GLY A 553 7.81 -14.68 -8.21
N THR A 554 9.08 -14.73 -7.81
CA THR A 554 9.62 -15.78 -6.95
C THR A 554 10.13 -15.20 -5.63
N LEU A 555 9.83 -15.90 -4.54
CA LEU A 555 10.20 -15.60 -3.16
C LEU A 555 11.15 -16.66 -2.65
N GLU A 556 12.13 -16.23 -1.86
CA GLU A 556 13.07 -17.11 -1.19
C GLU A 556 13.07 -16.78 0.29
N PHE A 557 12.82 -17.80 1.13
CA PHE A 557 12.91 -17.68 2.57
C PHE A 557 13.99 -18.60 3.12
N GLU A 558 14.64 -18.16 4.19
CA GLU A 558 15.65 -18.94 4.90
C GLU A 558 15.03 -20.26 5.44
N PRO A 559 15.77 -21.39 5.42
CA PRO A 559 15.23 -22.70 5.79
C PRO A 559 14.69 -22.77 7.22
N ASP A 560 15.33 -22.06 8.15
CA ASP A 560 14.97 -21.95 9.56
C ASP A 560 13.74 -21.06 9.82
N SER A 561 13.26 -20.35 8.81
CA SER A 561 12.07 -19.51 8.90
C SER A 561 10.78 -20.31 8.57
N LYS A 562 9.78 -20.18 9.44
CA LYS A 562 8.42 -20.68 9.23
C LYS A 562 7.52 -19.55 8.74
N LEU A 563 7.03 -19.66 7.51
CA LEU A 563 6.01 -18.74 7.00
C LEU A 563 4.68 -19.00 7.68
N LEU A 564 4.12 -17.99 8.36
CA LEU A 564 2.80 -18.07 9.01
C LEU A 564 1.68 -17.62 8.06
N LYS A 565 1.86 -16.46 7.42
CA LYS A 565 0.85 -15.88 6.54
C LYS A 565 1.51 -15.01 5.48
N ILE A 566 0.93 -15.01 4.29
CA ILE A 566 1.25 -14.06 3.23
C ILE A 566 -0.07 -13.49 2.70
N ALA A 567 -0.11 -12.18 2.45
CA ALA A 567 -1.30 -11.51 1.93
C ALA A 567 -0.92 -10.44 0.90
N THR A 568 -1.70 -10.32 -0.17
CA THR A 568 -1.55 -9.25 -1.16
C THR A 568 -2.13 -7.95 -0.59
N VAL A 569 -1.37 -6.86 -0.64
CA VAL A 569 -1.80 -5.58 -0.05
C VAL A 569 -2.00 -4.47 -1.06
N LYS A 570 -1.28 -4.52 -2.19
CA LYS A 570 -1.46 -3.65 -3.37
C LYS A 570 -1.08 -4.44 -4.62
N VAL A 571 -1.35 -3.90 -5.80
CA VAL A 571 -0.85 -4.47 -7.07
C VAL A 571 0.68 -4.56 -7.02
N GLY A 572 1.22 -5.76 -7.17
CA GLY A 572 2.66 -6.02 -7.10
C GLY A 572 3.27 -5.91 -5.70
N LEU A 573 2.47 -5.85 -4.62
CA LEU A 573 2.97 -5.75 -3.24
C LEU A 573 2.28 -6.77 -2.32
N ALA A 574 3.07 -7.52 -1.56
CA ALA A 574 2.60 -8.46 -0.55
C ALA A 574 3.31 -8.25 0.79
N ILE A 575 2.66 -8.71 1.87
CA ILE A 575 3.24 -8.77 3.20
C ILE A 575 3.31 -10.23 3.64
N ALA A 576 4.48 -10.65 4.12
CA ALA A 576 4.70 -11.97 4.70
C ALA A 576 5.04 -11.85 6.18
N VAL A 577 4.45 -12.72 7.00
CA VAL A 577 4.75 -12.87 8.43
C VAL A 577 5.46 -14.20 8.61
N LEU A 578 6.67 -14.13 9.15
CA LEU A 578 7.56 -15.27 9.33
C LEU A 578 7.93 -15.38 10.80
N VAL A 579 8.17 -16.60 11.26
CA VAL A 579 8.76 -16.87 12.58
C VAL A 579 10.14 -17.46 12.34
N LYS A 580 11.17 -16.84 12.93
CA LYS A 580 12.56 -17.29 12.87
C LYS A 580 13.11 -17.36 14.30
N GLY A 581 13.38 -18.58 14.79
CA GLY A 581 13.70 -18.79 16.20
C GLY A 581 12.59 -18.23 17.12
N ASN A 582 12.96 -17.29 18.01
CA ASN A 582 12.03 -16.63 18.92
C ASN A 582 11.50 -15.28 18.42
N LEU A 583 11.76 -14.93 17.15
CA LEU A 583 11.38 -13.66 16.54
C LEU A 583 10.24 -13.85 15.53
N THR A 584 9.32 -12.88 15.48
CA THR A 584 8.36 -12.75 14.39
C THR A 584 8.78 -11.60 13.48
N ILE A 585 9.03 -11.90 12.22
CA ILE A 585 9.52 -10.95 11.22
C ILE A 585 8.40 -10.65 10.22
N VAL A 586 8.10 -9.37 10.04
CA VAL A 586 7.19 -8.87 9.01
C VAL A 586 8.01 -8.39 7.82
N ARG A 587 7.85 -9.02 6.66
CA ARG A 587 8.55 -8.65 5.42
C ARG A 587 7.60 -8.05 4.40
N ARG A 588 8.02 -6.95 3.80
CA ARG A 588 7.42 -6.33 2.62
C ARG A 588 8.05 -6.94 1.38
N ILE A 589 7.21 -7.41 0.48
CA ILE A 589 7.57 -8.12 -0.74
C ILE A 589 7.06 -7.31 -1.92
N GLN A 590 7.98 -6.82 -2.75
CA GLN A 590 7.66 -6.03 -3.94
C GLN A 590 8.01 -6.81 -5.21
N PHE A 591 7.01 -7.03 -6.04
CA PHE A 591 7.13 -7.71 -7.34
C PHE A 591 7.36 -6.68 -8.45
N SER A 592 8.31 -6.95 -9.34
CA SER A 592 8.54 -6.11 -10.52
C SER A 592 7.47 -6.39 -11.57
N LEU A 593 6.83 -5.34 -12.09
CA LEU A 593 5.82 -5.45 -13.15
C LEU A 593 6.43 -5.76 -14.54
N GLN A 594 7.73 -5.52 -14.72
CA GLN A 594 8.37 -5.54 -16.05
C GLN A 594 9.19 -6.80 -16.35
N LYS A 595 9.54 -7.63 -15.36
CA LYS A 595 10.30 -8.88 -15.58
C LYS A 595 9.91 -9.98 -14.58
N LYS A 596 9.98 -11.24 -15.05
CA LYS A 596 9.79 -12.47 -14.24
C LYS A 596 10.99 -12.72 -13.32
N GLU A 597 11.29 -11.77 -12.44
CA GLU A 597 12.46 -11.77 -11.56
C GLU A 597 12.10 -12.13 -10.10
N LYS A 598 13.14 -12.30 -9.28
CA LYS A 598 13.06 -12.49 -7.83
C LYS A 598 12.45 -11.23 -7.20
N ALA A 599 11.49 -11.40 -6.29
CA ALA A 599 10.85 -10.26 -5.64
C ALA A 599 11.82 -9.57 -4.68
N LEU A 600 11.77 -8.23 -4.61
CA LEU A 600 12.52 -7.46 -3.63
C LEU A 600 11.87 -7.67 -2.25
N GLN A 601 12.65 -8.17 -1.29
CA GLN A 601 12.20 -8.41 0.08
C GLN A 601 12.89 -7.43 1.02
N SER A 602 12.11 -6.71 1.83
CA SER A 602 12.61 -5.79 2.84
C SER A 602 11.92 -6.06 4.17
N GLU A 603 12.67 -6.09 5.26
CA GLU A 603 12.11 -6.21 6.61
C GLU A 603 11.39 -4.91 7.02
N VAL A 604 10.17 -5.04 7.53
CA VAL A 604 9.34 -3.91 8.01
C VAL A 604 9.46 -3.76 9.52
N ARG A 605 9.38 -4.87 10.25
CA ARG A 605 9.52 -4.93 11.71
C ARG A 605 9.81 -6.36 12.15
N ALA A 606 10.65 -6.50 13.16
CA ALA A 606 10.80 -7.72 13.95
C ALA A 606 10.18 -7.52 15.34
N PHE A 607 9.37 -8.48 15.78
CA PHE A 607 8.84 -8.57 17.13
C PHE A 607 9.63 -9.60 17.93
N PRO A 608 10.06 -9.31 19.17
CA PRO A 608 10.85 -10.20 20.00
C PRO A 608 9.99 -11.28 20.69
N ARG A 609 9.00 -11.83 19.97
CA ARG A 609 8.04 -12.83 20.45
C ARG A 609 7.65 -13.74 19.29
N VAL A 610 7.35 -15.00 19.60
CA VAL A 610 6.83 -15.96 18.62
C VAL A 610 5.34 -15.75 18.42
N CYS A 611 4.96 -15.40 17.20
CA CYS A 611 3.57 -15.31 16.77
C CYS A 611 3.04 -16.72 16.50
N SER A 612 1.88 -17.05 17.07
CA SER A 612 1.22 -18.35 16.86
C SER A 612 0.27 -18.29 15.66
N LEU A 613 -0.57 -17.26 15.61
CA LEU A 613 -1.55 -17.01 14.53
C LEU A 613 -1.53 -15.53 14.17
N CYS A 614 -1.86 -15.20 12.92
CA CYS A 614 -2.03 -13.81 12.50
C CYS A 614 -3.10 -13.65 11.43
N SER A 615 -3.72 -12.47 11.40
CA SER A 615 -4.72 -12.09 10.40
C SER A 615 -4.41 -10.71 9.84
N ILE A 616 -4.27 -10.61 8.51
CA ILE A 616 -3.92 -9.37 7.81
C ILE A 616 -5.16 -8.85 7.08
N ARG A 617 -5.59 -7.65 7.44
CA ARG A 617 -6.66 -6.92 6.78
C ARG A 617 -6.06 -5.86 5.86
N ALA A 618 -5.92 -6.21 4.59
CA ALA A 618 -5.26 -5.35 3.61
C ALA A 618 -6.02 -4.03 3.35
N ASN A 619 -7.36 -4.07 3.34
CA ASN A 619 -8.23 -2.94 2.97
C ASN A 619 -8.03 -1.70 3.86
N ASP A 620 -7.83 -1.90 5.16
CA ASP A 620 -7.62 -0.80 6.11
C ASP A 620 -6.23 -0.82 6.77
N ARG A 621 -5.30 -1.61 6.21
CA ARG A 621 -3.90 -1.70 6.65
C ARG A 621 -3.73 -2.21 8.08
N ARG A 622 -4.66 -3.01 8.62
CA ARG A 622 -4.52 -3.59 9.97
C ARG A 622 -4.02 -5.02 9.94
N VAL A 623 -3.36 -5.43 11.02
CA VAL A 623 -2.92 -6.80 11.26
C VAL A 623 -3.09 -7.14 12.73
N ALA A 624 -3.54 -8.36 13.02
CA ALA A 624 -3.60 -8.92 14.36
C ALA A 624 -2.55 -10.01 14.50
N PHE A 625 -1.70 -9.91 15.52
CA PHE A 625 -0.70 -10.92 15.86
C PHE A 625 -1.03 -11.56 17.21
N LEU A 626 -1.19 -12.88 17.24
CA LEU A 626 -1.39 -13.64 18.48
C LEU A 626 -0.04 -14.10 19.03
N PHE A 627 0.29 -13.65 20.24
CA PHE A 627 1.53 -13.96 20.95
C PHE A 627 1.24 -14.67 22.28
N ASN A 628 2.28 -15.27 22.87
CA ASN A 628 2.26 -15.82 24.24
C ASN A 628 1.22 -16.94 24.46
N VAL A 629 0.95 -17.75 23.44
CA VAL A 629 0.09 -18.94 23.57
C VAL A 629 0.86 -20.02 24.32
N SER A 630 0.24 -20.60 25.35
CA SER A 630 0.79 -21.75 26.10
C SER A 630 -0.31 -22.77 26.36
N THR A 631 0.04 -23.96 26.84
CA THR A 631 -0.94 -24.98 27.23
C THR A 631 -1.93 -24.40 28.26
N GLY A 632 -3.21 -24.36 27.89
CA GLY A 632 -4.28 -23.80 28.72
C GLY A 632 -4.44 -22.28 28.69
N ARG A 633 -3.63 -21.55 27.91
CA ARG A 633 -3.75 -20.09 27.74
C ARG A 633 -3.88 -19.71 26.27
N LEU A 634 -4.87 -18.88 25.97
CA LEU A 634 -5.13 -18.32 24.65
C LEU A 634 -4.10 -17.25 24.26
N GLY A 635 -3.44 -16.60 25.22
CA GLY A 635 -2.38 -15.61 24.98
C GLY A 635 -2.91 -14.18 24.77
N SER A 636 -2.16 -13.35 24.05
CA SER A 636 -2.50 -11.93 23.83
C SER A 636 -2.42 -11.56 22.36
N VAL A 637 -3.40 -10.79 21.86
CA VAL A 637 -3.40 -10.29 20.49
C VAL A 637 -2.97 -8.83 20.45
N ALA A 638 -1.94 -8.54 19.68
CA ALA A 638 -1.52 -7.18 19.34
C ALA A 638 -2.14 -6.79 17.99
N PHE A 639 -2.98 -5.76 17.99
CA PHE A 639 -3.44 -5.08 16.80
C PHE A 639 -2.39 -4.06 16.38
N CYS A 640 -1.98 -4.12 15.11
CA CYS A 640 -1.07 -3.16 14.53
C CYS A 640 -1.62 -2.60 13.22
N ARG A 641 -1.15 -1.42 12.83
CA ARG A 641 -1.53 -0.74 11.60
C ARG A 641 -0.30 -0.39 10.79
N PHE A 642 -0.31 -0.72 9.50
CA PHE A 642 0.71 -0.31 8.56
C PHE A 642 0.52 1.13 8.13
N ASN A 643 1.63 1.82 7.82
CA ASN A 643 1.58 3.06 7.08
C ASN A 643 1.10 2.82 5.63
N GLU A 644 0.87 3.89 4.87
CA GLU A 644 0.35 3.79 3.49
C GLU A 644 1.26 3.01 2.53
N SER A 645 2.58 3.07 2.75
CA SER A 645 3.60 2.42 1.93
C SER A 645 3.94 1.00 2.37
N PHE A 646 3.34 0.52 3.47
CA PHE A 646 3.65 -0.74 4.15
C PHE A 646 5.14 -0.90 4.52
N THR A 647 5.83 0.21 4.78
CA THR A 647 7.24 0.24 5.20
C THR A 647 7.43 0.31 6.70
N SER A 648 6.38 0.69 7.45
CA SER A 648 6.35 0.63 8.91
C SER A 648 5.01 0.05 9.38
N VAL A 649 5.01 -0.54 10.56
CA VAL A 649 3.82 -1.08 11.24
C VAL A 649 3.87 -0.69 12.71
N GLU A 650 2.79 -0.19 13.28
CA GLU A 650 2.75 0.30 14.67
C GLU A 650 1.64 -0.39 15.45
N ALA A 651 1.91 -0.75 16.72
CA ALA A 651 0.92 -1.37 17.58
C ALA A 651 -0.08 -0.30 18.06
N THR A 652 -1.36 -0.57 17.91
CA THR A 652 -2.44 0.36 18.27
C THR A 652 -3.15 -0.06 19.55
N LEU A 653 -3.34 -1.38 19.74
CA LEU A 653 -4.08 -1.95 20.85
C LEU A 653 -3.54 -3.35 21.13
N THR A 654 -3.50 -3.75 22.39
CA THR A 654 -3.25 -5.14 22.78
C THR A 654 -4.42 -5.60 23.64
N ILE A 655 -4.92 -6.81 23.39
CA ILE A 655 -5.96 -7.45 24.19
C ILE A 655 -5.42 -8.76 24.76
N ASP A 656 -5.82 -9.06 26.00
CA ASP A 656 -5.63 -10.37 26.59
C ASP A 656 -6.77 -11.29 26.13
N MET A 657 -6.43 -12.35 25.40
CA MET A 657 -7.41 -13.30 24.87
C MET A 657 -7.98 -14.16 26.00
N ASP A 658 -7.21 -14.45 27.05
CA ASP A 658 -7.69 -15.20 28.21
C ASP A 658 -8.80 -14.45 28.96
N ALA A 659 -8.70 -13.12 29.00
CA ALA A 659 -9.69 -12.26 29.64
C ALA A 659 -10.90 -11.96 28.74
N SER A 660 -10.67 -11.89 27.43
CA SER A 660 -11.69 -11.44 26.47
C SER A 660 -12.51 -12.60 25.90
N PHE A 661 -11.89 -13.76 25.66
CA PHE A 661 -12.53 -14.93 25.06
C PHE A 661 -12.73 -16.02 26.10
N THR A 662 -13.81 -16.78 25.96
CA THR A 662 -14.09 -17.96 26.79
C THR A 662 -13.84 -19.26 26.03
N LEU A 663 -13.19 -19.19 24.87
CA LEU A 663 -12.85 -20.32 23.99
C LEU A 663 -11.83 -21.28 24.61
N ALA A 664 -11.80 -22.52 24.15
CA ALA A 664 -10.80 -23.49 24.60
C ALA A 664 -9.45 -23.28 23.90
N SER A 665 -8.35 -23.53 24.63
CA SER A 665 -7.00 -23.59 24.03
C SER A 665 -6.75 -24.98 23.44
N PRO A 666 -6.07 -25.09 22.27
CA PRO A 666 -5.54 -24.02 21.44
C PRO A 666 -6.56 -23.47 20.44
N LEU A 667 -6.37 -22.20 20.05
CA LEU A 667 -7.08 -21.60 18.92
C LEU A 667 -6.60 -22.21 17.60
N VAL A 668 -7.54 -22.45 16.69
CA VAL A 668 -7.26 -23.01 15.36
C VAL A 668 -7.04 -21.90 14.34
N ASP A 669 -7.83 -20.82 14.41
CA ASP A 669 -7.68 -19.69 13.49
C ASP A 669 -8.23 -18.39 14.08
N ILE A 670 -7.77 -17.26 13.53
CA ILE A 670 -8.27 -15.91 13.83
C ILE A 670 -8.51 -15.11 12.55
N LEU A 671 -9.58 -14.33 12.51
CA LEU A 671 -9.93 -13.47 11.39
C LEU A 671 -10.22 -12.04 11.88
N LEU A 672 -9.51 -11.07 11.31
CA LEU A 672 -9.73 -9.65 11.59
C LEU A 672 -10.73 -9.06 10.59
N THR A 673 -11.92 -8.69 11.07
CA THR A 673 -12.93 -7.95 10.28
C THR A 673 -12.84 -6.45 10.53
N GLU A 674 -13.70 -5.65 9.92
CA GLU A 674 -13.77 -4.20 10.11
C GLU A 674 -13.96 -3.83 11.59
N ARG A 675 -14.83 -4.54 12.31
CA ARG A 675 -15.22 -4.20 13.68
C ARG A 675 -14.77 -5.21 14.73
N SER A 676 -14.57 -6.46 14.35
CA SER A 676 -14.35 -7.55 15.31
C SER A 676 -13.13 -8.41 14.98
N LEU A 677 -12.50 -8.94 16.02
CA LEU A 677 -11.60 -10.08 15.93
C LEU A 677 -12.40 -11.35 16.15
N CYS A 678 -12.49 -12.18 15.13
CA CYS A 678 -13.11 -13.49 15.20
C CYS A 678 -12.08 -14.55 15.53
N ALA A 679 -12.42 -15.50 16.39
CA ALA A 679 -11.56 -16.61 16.78
C ALA A 679 -12.36 -17.92 16.84
N ILE A 680 -11.67 -19.03 16.62
CA ILE A 680 -12.23 -20.37 16.71
C ILE A 680 -11.28 -21.32 17.42
N ASP A 681 -11.81 -22.18 18.28
CA ASP A 681 -11.04 -23.18 19.01
C ASP A 681 -10.98 -24.55 18.32
N GLY A 682 -10.21 -25.47 18.92
CA GLY A 682 -10.06 -26.86 18.49
C GLY A 682 -11.36 -27.66 18.42
N SER A 683 -12.37 -27.33 19.25
CA SER A 683 -13.69 -27.95 19.20
C SER A 683 -14.53 -27.49 18.01
N GLY A 684 -14.20 -26.33 17.44
CA GLY A 684 -14.97 -25.69 16.37
C GLY A 684 -16.00 -24.69 16.89
N THR A 685 -15.85 -24.21 18.13
CA THR A 685 -16.68 -23.17 18.72
C THR A 685 -16.12 -21.80 18.35
N PHE A 686 -17.00 -20.95 17.82
CA PHE A 686 -16.71 -19.63 17.33
C PHE A 686 -17.07 -18.56 18.37
N GLN A 687 -16.26 -17.51 18.43
CA GLN A 687 -16.56 -16.30 19.19
C GLN A 687 -15.90 -15.09 18.51
N SER A 688 -16.48 -13.91 18.67
CA SER A 688 -15.94 -12.66 18.15
C SER A 688 -15.81 -11.61 19.26
N PHE A 689 -14.82 -10.74 19.14
CA PHE A 689 -14.58 -9.62 20.04
C PHE A 689 -14.64 -8.33 19.23
N ASP A 690 -15.63 -7.47 19.51
CA ASP A 690 -15.73 -6.15 18.90
C ASP A 690 -14.65 -5.23 19.48
N VAL A 691 -13.75 -4.77 18.61
CA VAL A 691 -12.57 -3.97 18.99
C VAL A 691 -12.97 -2.58 19.49
N ARG A 692 -14.11 -2.04 19.01
CA ARG A 692 -14.59 -0.70 19.37
C ARG A 692 -15.38 -0.73 20.67
N THR A 693 -16.34 -1.65 20.81
CA THR A 693 -17.17 -1.74 22.02
C THR A 693 -16.50 -2.55 23.13
N ARG A 694 -15.39 -3.25 22.83
CA ARG A 694 -14.69 -4.18 23.74
C ARG A 694 -15.62 -5.26 24.31
N ARG A 695 -16.61 -5.69 23.52
CA ARG A 695 -17.56 -6.74 23.93
C ARG A 695 -17.30 -8.01 23.16
N THR A 696 -17.41 -9.12 23.87
CA THR A 696 -17.29 -10.46 23.30
C THR A 696 -18.67 -11.04 23.00
N SER A 697 -18.84 -11.64 21.83
CA SER A 697 -20.08 -12.29 21.43
C SER A 697 -20.35 -13.56 22.24
N LYS A 698 -21.58 -14.06 22.14
CA LYS A 698 -21.91 -15.42 22.60
C LYS A 698 -21.09 -16.44 21.81
N LYS A 699 -20.83 -17.59 22.43
CA LYS A 699 -20.26 -18.76 21.75
C LYS A 699 -21.28 -19.33 20.78
N VAL A 700 -20.81 -19.69 19.59
CA VAL A 700 -21.63 -20.33 18.56
C VAL A 700 -20.89 -21.55 18.06
N ASP A 701 -21.54 -22.71 18.06
CA ASP A 701 -20.93 -23.90 17.49
C ASP A 701 -21.14 -23.92 15.98
N CYS A 702 -20.02 -23.96 15.24
CA CYS A 702 -20.06 -24.10 13.78
C CYS A 702 -20.46 -25.53 13.35
N LYS A 703 -20.39 -26.52 14.26
CA LYS A 703 -20.80 -27.90 14.00
C LYS A 703 -22.33 -28.02 14.10
N LYS A 704 -22.98 -28.49 13.04
CA LYS A 704 -24.35 -29.02 13.13
C LYS A 704 -24.29 -30.47 13.63
N GLU A 705 -25.21 -30.85 14.52
CA GLU A 705 -25.21 -32.08 15.32
C GLU A 705 -25.24 -33.43 14.56
N ASN A 706 -25.02 -33.51 13.24
CA ASN A 706 -25.20 -34.76 12.47
C ASN A 706 -24.24 -34.97 11.28
N SER A 707 -23.03 -34.40 11.28
CA SER A 707 -22.08 -34.63 10.17
C SER A 707 -20.72 -35.15 10.64
N ASP A 708 -20.30 -36.31 10.12
CA ASP A 708 -18.92 -36.83 10.15
C ASP A 708 -17.92 -35.97 9.32
N ALA A 709 -18.23 -34.69 9.13
CA ALA A 709 -17.48 -33.78 8.27
C ALA A 709 -16.27 -33.20 9.00
N ASN A 710 -15.10 -33.32 8.38
CA ASN A 710 -13.86 -32.76 8.90
C ASN A 710 -13.72 -31.29 8.49
N TRP A 711 -13.27 -30.44 9.41
CA TRP A 711 -12.99 -29.03 9.11
C TRP A 711 -11.80 -28.89 8.17
N VAL A 712 -11.91 -28.02 7.16
CA VAL A 712 -10.86 -27.79 6.16
C VAL A 712 -10.72 -26.28 5.94
N GLY A 713 -9.49 -25.77 5.98
CA GLY A 713 -9.22 -24.34 5.85
C GLY A 713 -9.55 -23.51 7.10
N GLY A 714 -9.40 -22.19 6.94
CA GLY A 714 -9.57 -21.20 8.01
C GLY A 714 -10.94 -20.51 8.03
N LEU A 715 -11.04 -19.48 8.86
CA LEU A 715 -12.15 -18.53 8.88
C LEU A 715 -12.09 -17.62 7.65
N MET A 716 -13.26 -17.31 7.09
CA MET A 716 -13.45 -16.50 5.90
C MET A 716 -14.55 -15.47 6.12
N SER A 717 -14.58 -14.41 5.32
CA SER A 717 -15.63 -13.38 5.37
C SER A 717 -16.26 -13.17 4.01
N PHE A 718 -17.57 -12.95 3.98
CA PHE A 718 -18.38 -12.71 2.78
C PHE A 718 -19.35 -11.54 3.00
N ALA A 719 -19.97 -11.03 1.92
CA ALA A 719 -20.94 -9.94 1.93
C ALA A 719 -20.47 -8.72 2.73
N ASP A 720 -19.35 -8.13 2.32
CA ASP A 720 -18.73 -7.00 3.02
C ASP A 720 -18.52 -7.26 4.54
N GLU A 721 -18.19 -8.52 4.88
CA GLU A 721 -17.92 -8.99 6.25
C GLU A 721 -19.12 -9.01 7.19
N LEU A 722 -20.32 -8.94 6.64
CA LEU A 722 -21.56 -9.24 7.36
C LEU A 722 -21.68 -10.73 7.69
N VAL A 723 -20.93 -11.59 7.00
CA VAL A 723 -20.94 -13.04 7.22
C VAL A 723 -19.53 -13.57 7.43
N VAL A 724 -19.37 -14.39 8.45
CA VAL A 724 -18.17 -15.17 8.71
C VAL A 724 -18.45 -16.63 8.43
N GLY A 725 -17.62 -17.27 7.61
CA GLY A 725 -17.79 -18.65 7.19
C GLY A 725 -16.58 -19.53 7.49
N ARG A 726 -16.85 -20.84 7.58
CA ARG A 726 -15.84 -21.88 7.70
C ARG A 726 -16.24 -23.09 6.87
N THR A 727 -15.26 -23.74 6.25
CA THR A 727 -15.47 -24.90 5.38
C THR A 727 -15.28 -26.24 6.09
N SER A 728 -16.15 -27.19 5.80
CA SER A 728 -16.06 -28.58 6.22
C SER A 728 -16.22 -29.51 5.01
N MET A 729 -15.60 -30.68 5.05
CA MET A 729 -15.71 -31.67 3.99
C MET A 729 -16.29 -32.98 4.54
N ASP A 730 -17.29 -33.52 3.86
CA ASP A 730 -17.91 -34.80 4.24
C ASP A 730 -17.14 -36.03 3.69
N GLY A 731 -17.55 -37.22 4.12
CA GLY A 731 -16.99 -38.49 3.65
C GLY A 731 -17.19 -38.76 2.14
N SER A 732 -18.14 -38.07 1.50
CA SER A 732 -18.37 -38.11 0.04
C SER A 732 -17.53 -37.08 -0.74
N LYS A 733 -16.60 -36.41 -0.07
CA LYS A 733 -15.73 -35.37 -0.61
C LYS A 733 -16.48 -34.14 -1.16
N ARG A 734 -17.65 -33.85 -0.59
CA ARG A 734 -18.38 -32.60 -0.83
C ARG A 734 -17.94 -31.54 0.17
N LEU A 735 -17.73 -30.33 -0.33
CA LEU A 735 -17.33 -29.18 0.47
C LEU A 735 -18.57 -28.37 0.88
N PHE A 736 -18.68 -28.07 2.17
CA PHE A 736 -19.75 -27.29 2.77
C PHE A 736 -19.17 -26.02 3.38
N VAL A 737 -19.86 -24.89 3.20
CA VAL A 737 -19.52 -23.61 3.83
C VAL A 737 -20.57 -23.32 4.91
N ASN A 738 -20.18 -23.48 6.18
CA ASN A 738 -21.00 -23.11 7.31
C ASN A 738 -20.78 -21.64 7.62
N CYS A 739 -21.86 -20.86 7.67
CA CYS A 739 -21.81 -19.41 7.78
C CYS A 739 -22.55 -18.93 9.03
N ILE A 740 -22.03 -17.86 9.62
CA ILE A 740 -22.60 -17.17 10.78
C ILE A 740 -22.69 -15.69 10.43
N SER A 741 -23.81 -15.06 10.78
CA SER A 741 -23.96 -13.60 10.68
C SER A 741 -23.04 -12.91 11.69
N ASN A 742 -22.24 -11.95 11.23
CA ASN A 742 -21.30 -11.22 12.09
C ASN A 742 -22.03 -10.22 13.01
N GLU A 743 -23.25 -9.79 12.65
CA GLU A 743 -24.03 -8.80 13.42
C GLU A 743 -24.72 -9.40 14.65
N ASP A 744 -25.42 -10.53 14.47
CA ASP A 744 -26.25 -11.16 15.51
C ASP A 744 -25.84 -12.59 15.85
N HIS A 745 -24.74 -13.08 15.27
CA HIS A 745 -24.14 -14.39 15.54
C HIS A 745 -25.07 -15.58 15.29
N ARG A 746 -26.13 -15.39 14.50
CA ARG A 746 -27.03 -16.48 14.10
C ARG A 746 -26.38 -17.37 13.05
N ALA A 747 -26.66 -18.67 13.11
CA ALA A 747 -26.25 -19.61 12.07
C ALA A 747 -27.05 -19.36 10.78
N LEU A 748 -26.36 -19.24 9.66
CA LEU A 748 -26.94 -19.08 8.32
C LEU A 748 -27.04 -20.45 7.61
N PRO A 749 -27.81 -20.54 6.51
CA PRO A 749 -27.85 -21.76 5.71
C PRO A 749 -26.47 -22.19 5.23
N THR A 750 -26.21 -23.50 5.26
CA THR A 750 -24.93 -24.06 4.81
C THR A 750 -24.92 -24.07 3.28
N ALA A 751 -23.90 -23.48 2.66
CA ALA A 751 -23.72 -23.53 1.21
C ALA A 751 -23.02 -24.85 0.83
N ILE A 752 -23.46 -25.47 -0.26
CA ILE A 752 -22.85 -26.69 -0.80
C ILE A 752 -22.05 -26.29 -2.04
N PHE A 753 -20.77 -26.65 -2.07
CA PHE A 753 -19.94 -26.48 -3.25
C PHE A 753 -20.37 -27.52 -4.30
N GLY A 754 -20.78 -27.07 -5.49
CA GLY A 754 -21.50 -27.90 -6.48
C GLY A 754 -20.69 -29.03 -7.14
N ILE A 755 -19.47 -29.32 -6.69
CA ILE A 755 -18.60 -30.37 -7.21
C ILE A 755 -17.96 -31.20 -6.09
N ASN A 756 -17.66 -32.46 -6.40
CA ASN A 756 -16.89 -33.32 -5.49
C ASN A 756 -15.39 -33.07 -5.71
N ILE A 757 -14.67 -32.75 -4.64
CA ILE A 757 -13.24 -32.46 -4.74
C ILE A 757 -12.45 -33.75 -4.47
N PRO A 758 -11.67 -34.27 -5.43
CA PRO A 758 -11.05 -35.60 -5.31
C PRO A 758 -10.04 -35.77 -4.16
N SER A 759 -9.50 -34.68 -3.62
CA SER A 759 -8.38 -34.65 -2.67
C SER A 759 -8.81 -34.18 -1.27
N THR A 760 -8.11 -34.66 -0.23
CA THR A 760 -8.30 -34.22 1.16
C THR A 760 -7.40 -33.07 1.58
N LYS A 761 -6.30 -32.82 0.85
CA LYS A 761 -5.36 -31.73 1.13
C LYS A 761 -5.75 -30.48 0.35
N LEU A 762 -6.64 -29.69 0.96
CA LEU A 762 -7.16 -28.46 0.37
C LEU A 762 -6.72 -27.26 1.19
N ASP A 763 -6.41 -26.19 0.49
CA ASP A 763 -6.32 -24.86 1.08
C ASP A 763 -7.47 -23.99 0.54
N ILE A 764 -8.11 -23.24 1.42
CA ILE A 764 -9.37 -22.56 1.12
C ILE A 764 -9.27 -21.12 1.60
N GLY A 765 -9.74 -20.20 0.76
CA GLY A 765 -9.85 -18.80 1.12
C GLY A 765 -10.91 -18.07 0.30
N SER A 766 -11.10 -16.80 0.62
CA SER A 766 -12.10 -15.94 -0.01
C SER A 766 -11.53 -14.56 -0.31
N ILE A 767 -12.03 -13.96 -1.38
CA ILE A 767 -11.89 -12.52 -1.67
C ILE A 767 -13.26 -12.01 -2.12
N GLY A 768 -13.78 -11.04 -1.37
CA GLY A 768 -15.17 -10.60 -1.53
C GLY A 768 -16.11 -11.80 -1.40
N ASP A 769 -17.02 -11.94 -2.37
CA ASP A 769 -18.00 -13.02 -2.39
C ASP A 769 -17.54 -14.27 -3.16
N VAL A 770 -16.26 -14.36 -3.54
CA VAL A 770 -15.74 -15.51 -4.29
C VAL A 770 -14.94 -16.43 -3.36
N LEU A 771 -15.37 -17.69 -3.31
CA LEU A 771 -14.67 -18.78 -2.63
C LEU A 771 -13.65 -19.42 -3.57
N TYR A 772 -12.41 -19.58 -3.10
CA TYR A 772 -11.33 -20.25 -3.80
C TYR A 772 -10.91 -21.51 -3.04
N VAL A 773 -10.78 -22.61 -3.76
CA VAL A 773 -10.37 -23.91 -3.23
C VAL A 773 -9.18 -24.42 -4.03
N VAL A 774 -8.03 -24.54 -3.38
CA VAL A 774 -6.77 -25.00 -3.99
C VAL A 774 -6.58 -26.47 -3.62
N ASP A 775 -6.75 -27.36 -4.60
CA ASP A 775 -6.38 -28.76 -4.47
C ASP A 775 -4.87 -28.90 -4.66
N THR A 776 -4.18 -29.10 -3.54
CA THR A 776 -2.72 -29.20 -3.51
C THR A 776 -2.20 -30.49 -4.12
N SER A 777 -3.01 -31.56 -4.15
CA SER A 777 -2.61 -32.87 -4.67
C SER A 777 -2.71 -32.91 -6.19
N ASN A 778 -3.81 -32.38 -6.74
CA ASN A 778 -4.05 -32.36 -8.19
C ASN A 778 -3.60 -31.07 -8.87
N GLY A 779 -3.19 -30.05 -8.10
CA GLY A 779 -2.74 -28.78 -8.64
C GLY A 779 -3.85 -28.02 -9.35
N THR A 780 -5.08 -28.10 -8.84
CA THR A 780 -6.27 -27.53 -9.47
C THR A 780 -6.90 -26.52 -8.53
N ILE A 781 -7.31 -25.38 -9.07
CA ILE A 781 -7.96 -24.30 -8.32
C ILE A 781 -9.41 -24.24 -8.78
N TYR A 782 -10.32 -24.36 -7.83
CA TYR A 782 -11.75 -24.18 -8.05
C TYR A 782 -12.17 -22.83 -7.49
N SER A 783 -13.02 -22.11 -8.21
CA SER A 783 -13.62 -20.87 -7.72
C SER A 783 -15.12 -20.83 -7.95
N SER A 784 -15.87 -20.33 -6.97
CA SER A 784 -17.31 -20.09 -7.11
C SER A 784 -17.74 -18.84 -6.36
N GLN A 785 -18.67 -18.08 -6.94
CA GLN A 785 -19.26 -16.91 -6.34
C GLN A 785 -20.42 -17.31 -5.42
N LEU A 786 -20.34 -16.92 -4.14
CA LEU A 786 -21.40 -17.09 -3.16
C LEU A 786 -22.30 -15.86 -3.19
N SER A 787 -23.57 -16.02 -3.58
CA SER A 787 -24.53 -14.91 -3.47
C SER A 787 -25.15 -14.92 -2.08
N VAL A 788 -24.55 -14.17 -1.15
CA VAL A 788 -24.98 -14.15 0.24
C VAL A 788 -26.13 -13.16 0.41
N THR A 789 -27.25 -13.66 0.93
CA THR A 789 -28.38 -12.86 1.40
C THR A 789 -28.52 -13.08 2.90
N VAL A 790 -28.24 -12.04 3.68
CA VAL A 790 -28.51 -12.00 5.12
C VAL A 790 -29.85 -11.27 5.28
N ARG A 791 -30.80 -11.89 6.00
CA ARG A 791 -32.18 -11.44 6.23
C ARG A 791 -32.22 -9.93 6.36
N SER A 792 -32.75 -9.29 5.31
CA SER A 792 -33.10 -7.89 5.30
C SER A 792 -34.61 -7.83 5.21
N ASP A 793 -35.25 -7.24 6.21
CA ASP A 793 -36.67 -6.92 6.13
C ASP A 793 -36.85 -5.76 5.16
N ALA A 794 -36.99 -6.09 3.87
CA ALA A 794 -37.30 -5.12 2.85
C ALA A 794 -38.82 -4.88 2.85
N TYR A 795 -39.23 -3.75 3.42
CA TYR A 795 -40.61 -3.30 3.34
C TYR A 795 -40.89 -2.78 1.93
N ARG A 796 -41.82 -3.41 1.18
CA ARG A 796 -42.36 -2.78 -0.03
C ARG A 796 -43.34 -1.71 0.42
N ILE A 797 -42.82 -0.50 0.54
CA ILE A 797 -43.59 0.66 0.98
C ILE A 797 -44.32 1.21 -0.25
N GLN A 798 -45.64 1.03 -0.29
CA GLN A 798 -46.46 1.76 -1.26
C GLN A 798 -46.74 3.15 -0.68
N ARG A 799 -46.28 4.17 -1.40
CA ARG A 799 -46.63 5.55 -1.12
C ARG A 799 -48.04 5.79 -1.64
N SER A 800 -49.03 5.98 -0.77
CA SER A 800 -50.37 6.44 -1.18
C SER A 800 -50.56 7.91 -0.82
N GLY A 801 -50.99 8.68 -1.81
CA GLY A 801 -51.21 10.14 -1.75
C GLY A 801 -50.96 10.77 -3.12
N ASN A 802 -51.72 11.81 -3.47
CA ASN A 802 -51.63 12.49 -4.78
C ASN A 802 -50.26 13.12 -5.12
N GLY A 803 -49.30 13.12 -4.18
CA GLY A 803 -47.90 13.53 -4.42
C GLY A 803 -47.01 12.48 -5.09
N ALA A 804 -47.56 11.35 -5.56
CA ALA A 804 -46.80 10.21 -6.07
C ALA A 804 -46.00 10.45 -7.38
N LYS A 805 -46.08 11.63 -8.01
CA LYS A 805 -45.37 11.91 -9.28
C LYS A 805 -44.30 13.01 -9.21
N THR A 806 -44.13 13.71 -8.10
CA THR A 806 -43.17 14.83 -8.02
C THR A 806 -42.53 14.93 -6.64
N CYS A 807 -41.52 14.09 -6.38
CA CYS A 807 -40.46 14.43 -5.43
C CYS A 807 -39.22 14.88 -6.21
N ARG A 808 -39.31 16.06 -6.82
CA ARG A 808 -38.18 16.99 -6.82
C ARG A 808 -38.52 18.03 -5.79
N LEU A 809 -37.61 18.27 -4.85
CA LEU A 809 -37.59 19.48 -4.01
C LEU A 809 -37.38 20.68 -4.95
N GLN A 810 -38.41 21.04 -5.69
CA GLN A 810 -38.61 22.39 -6.17
C GLN A 810 -39.86 22.86 -5.45
N ALA A 811 -39.69 23.93 -4.67
CA ALA A 811 -40.80 24.74 -4.20
C ALA A 811 -41.59 25.16 -5.44
N ASP A 812 -42.64 24.42 -5.77
CA ASP A 812 -43.61 24.86 -6.74
C ASP A 812 -44.41 25.95 -6.02
N GLN A 813 -43.94 27.18 -6.18
CA GLN A 813 -44.61 28.41 -5.77
C GLN A 813 -45.97 28.47 -6.47
N LYS A 814 -46.97 27.83 -5.88
CA LYS A 814 -48.36 28.22 -6.02
C LYS A 814 -48.90 28.45 -4.63
N THR A 815 -48.85 29.73 -4.27
CA THR A 815 -49.51 30.39 -3.14
C THR A 815 -50.87 29.75 -2.85
N ALA A 816 -50.91 28.82 -1.91
CA ALA A 816 -52.12 28.54 -1.16
C ALA A 816 -52.12 29.52 0.02
N THR A 817 -52.95 30.55 -0.09
CA THR A 817 -53.22 31.55 0.96
C THR A 817 -53.99 30.87 2.10
N GLU A 818 -53.33 29.98 2.86
CA GLU A 818 -53.94 29.31 4.01
C GLU A 818 -53.89 30.23 5.23
N HIS A 819 -55.05 30.54 5.84
CA HIS A 819 -55.08 31.29 7.09
C HIS A 819 -54.47 30.50 8.25
N TRP A 820 -53.84 31.16 9.23
CA TRP A 820 -53.16 30.48 10.33
C TRP A 820 -54.08 29.65 11.24
N LEU A 821 -55.39 29.91 11.26
CA LEU A 821 -56.35 29.02 11.97
C LEU A 821 -56.35 27.59 11.40
N ARG A 822 -55.75 27.37 10.22
CA ARG A 822 -55.48 26.04 9.68
C ARG A 822 -54.55 25.20 10.59
N VAL A 823 -53.88 25.81 11.56
CA VAL A 823 -53.19 25.10 12.66
C VAL A 823 -54.10 24.04 13.29
N PHE A 824 -55.40 24.29 13.50
CA PHE A 824 -56.32 23.29 14.05
C PHE A 824 -56.40 22.02 13.18
N TYR A 825 -56.37 22.17 11.85
CA TYR A 825 -56.29 21.02 10.96
C TYR A 825 -54.99 20.27 11.18
N HIS A 826 -53.83 20.96 11.20
CA HIS A 826 -52.53 20.32 11.41
C HIS A 826 -52.39 19.65 12.77
N VAL A 827 -53.00 20.20 13.82
CA VAL A 827 -53.07 19.57 15.14
C VAL A 827 -53.75 18.22 15.05
N PHE A 828 -54.95 18.14 14.50
CA PHE A 828 -55.68 16.87 14.44
C PHE A 828 -55.25 15.97 13.25
N GLU A 829 -54.50 16.52 12.29
CA GLU A 829 -53.74 15.78 11.29
C GLU A 829 -52.59 15.02 11.95
N LYS A 830 -51.82 15.67 12.84
CA LYS A 830 -50.63 15.10 13.49
C LYS A 830 -50.96 14.29 14.74
N PHE A 831 -51.90 14.74 15.55
CA PHE A 831 -52.18 14.22 16.89
C PHE A 831 -53.58 13.63 17.02
N PRO A 832 -53.77 12.59 17.86
CA PRO A 832 -55.10 12.10 18.19
C PRO A 832 -55.90 13.16 18.95
N VAL A 833 -57.21 13.22 18.68
CA VAL A 833 -58.15 14.16 19.32
C VAL A 833 -58.17 14.01 20.84
N ARG A 834 -58.12 12.77 21.35
CA ARG A 834 -58.08 12.47 22.79
C ARG A 834 -56.71 11.97 23.19
N SER A 835 -56.20 12.48 24.33
CA SER A 835 -55.00 11.93 24.96
C SER A 835 -55.25 10.48 25.41
N LEU A 836 -54.19 9.68 25.51
CA LEU A 836 -54.30 8.31 26.01
C LEU A 836 -54.71 8.27 27.50
N ILE A 837 -54.28 9.27 28.28
CA ILE A 837 -54.67 9.45 29.69
C ILE A 837 -56.19 9.68 29.78
N ASP A 838 -56.75 10.54 28.93
CA ASP A 838 -58.20 10.79 28.93
C ASP A 838 -59.00 9.56 28.49
N LYS A 839 -58.49 8.80 27.50
CA LYS A 839 -59.10 7.55 27.05
C LYS A 839 -59.05 6.46 28.14
N SER A 840 -57.98 6.39 28.94
CA SER A 840 -57.87 5.39 30.01
C SER A 840 -58.72 5.74 31.24
N VAL A 841 -58.83 7.02 31.58
CA VAL A 841 -59.61 7.48 32.75
C VAL A 841 -61.11 7.50 32.44
N SER A 842 -61.50 7.79 31.20
CA SER A 842 -62.90 8.01 30.82
C SER A 842 -63.21 7.55 29.39
N PRO A 843 -63.16 6.25 29.08
CA PRO A 843 -63.23 5.74 27.70
C PRO A 843 -64.46 6.23 26.92
N ASP A 844 -65.61 6.35 27.58
CA ASP A 844 -66.90 6.65 26.94
C ASP A 844 -67.24 8.14 26.79
N VAL A 845 -66.41 9.06 27.32
CA VAL A 845 -66.70 10.50 27.30
C VAL A 845 -66.31 11.13 25.95
N SER A 846 -67.25 11.83 25.32
CA SER A 846 -67.03 12.57 24.06
C SER A 846 -66.04 13.72 24.25
N PHE A 847 -65.13 13.94 23.30
CA PHE A 847 -64.24 15.10 23.35
C PHE A 847 -64.96 16.33 22.77
N SER A 848 -65.06 17.39 23.57
CA SER A 848 -65.63 18.68 23.17
C SER A 848 -64.56 19.76 23.38
N LEU A 849 -64.34 20.57 22.35
CA LEU A 849 -63.54 21.78 22.44
C LEU A 849 -64.48 22.99 22.41
N ASP A 850 -64.37 23.84 23.42
CA ASP A 850 -65.07 25.12 23.47
C ASP A 850 -64.10 26.15 22.86
N LEU A 851 -64.45 26.65 21.67
CA LEU A 851 -63.58 27.54 20.89
C LEU A 851 -64.17 28.94 20.91
N GLU A 852 -63.38 29.91 21.34
CA GLU A 852 -63.76 31.32 21.30
C GLU A 852 -62.84 32.08 20.34
N VAL A 853 -63.38 32.90 19.45
CA VAL A 853 -62.62 33.77 18.55
C VAL A 853 -62.85 35.21 18.98
N VAL A 854 -61.76 35.91 19.27
CA VAL A 854 -61.78 37.31 19.72
C VAL A 854 -61.05 38.17 18.69
N VAL A 855 -61.69 39.27 18.29
CA VAL A 855 -61.08 40.31 17.45
C VAL A 855 -61.25 41.69 18.12
N PRO A 856 -60.17 42.49 18.23
CA PRO A 856 -60.20 43.79 18.92
C PRO A 856 -61.11 44.82 18.23
N ALA A 857 -61.56 45.83 18.99
CA ALA A 857 -62.46 46.89 18.52
C ALA A 857 -61.82 47.77 17.43
N GLY A 858 -62.01 47.39 16.17
CA GLY A 858 -61.69 48.21 14.99
C GLY A 858 -62.52 47.88 13.75
N ALA A 859 -63.37 46.84 13.80
CA ALA A 859 -64.21 46.42 12.70
C ALA A 859 -65.33 47.43 12.41
N LYS A 860 -65.52 47.77 11.12
CA LYS A 860 -66.69 48.52 10.62
C LYS A 860 -67.98 47.84 11.07
N GLU A 861 -69.01 48.59 11.46
CA GLU A 861 -70.29 48.06 11.97
C GLU A 861 -70.91 46.99 11.05
N GLU A 862 -70.78 47.15 9.72
CA GLU A 862 -71.29 46.22 8.72
C GLU A 862 -70.61 44.83 8.73
N ASP A 863 -69.33 44.75 9.13
CA ASP A 863 -68.59 43.49 9.21
C ASP A 863 -68.89 42.71 10.51
N ARG A 864 -69.41 43.37 11.55
CA ARG A 864 -69.67 42.76 12.88
C ARG A 864 -70.85 41.78 12.85
N ALA A 865 -71.87 42.04 12.04
CA ALA A 865 -73.11 41.26 12.00
C ALA A 865 -72.96 39.89 11.30
N GLY A 866 -71.97 39.71 10.42
CA GLY A 866 -71.71 38.46 9.68
C GLY A 866 -70.43 37.71 10.10
N MET A 867 -69.70 38.24 11.07
CA MET A 867 -68.41 37.70 11.51
C MET A 867 -68.53 36.29 12.11
N GLY A 868 -69.53 36.08 12.98
CA GLY A 868 -69.81 34.77 13.57
C GLY A 868 -70.12 33.69 12.53
N ASP A 869 -70.95 34.03 11.54
CA ASP A 869 -71.30 33.12 10.44
C ASP A 869 -70.10 32.79 9.55
N THR A 870 -69.21 33.76 9.33
CA THR A 870 -67.98 33.57 8.54
C THR A 870 -67.05 32.56 9.20
N TYR A 871 -66.77 32.71 10.50
CA TYR A 871 -65.94 31.73 11.23
C TYR A 871 -66.64 30.38 11.37
N LEU A 872 -67.96 30.35 11.55
CA LEU A 872 -68.73 29.11 11.58
C LEU A 872 -68.59 28.34 10.26
N LYS A 873 -68.70 29.03 9.12
CA LYS A 873 -68.46 28.45 7.79
C LYS A 873 -67.02 27.96 7.64
N TYR A 874 -66.02 28.76 8.05
CA TYR A 874 -64.61 28.37 8.00
C TYR A 874 -64.34 27.08 8.78
N PHE A 875 -64.77 26.99 10.05
CA PHE A 875 -64.57 25.78 10.85
C PHE A 875 -65.39 24.59 10.36
N ASN A 876 -66.57 24.80 9.78
CA ASN A 876 -67.31 23.73 9.10
C ASN A 876 -66.52 23.16 7.90
N ASN A 877 -65.89 24.03 7.10
CA ASN A 877 -65.03 23.61 5.99
C ASN A 877 -63.80 22.85 6.50
N LEU A 878 -63.16 23.36 7.56
CA LEU A 878 -62.04 22.67 8.21
C LEU A 878 -62.45 21.29 8.75
N MET A 879 -63.66 21.15 9.32
CA MET A 879 -64.20 19.88 9.77
C MET A 879 -64.49 18.91 8.62
N LEU A 880 -64.88 19.39 7.43
CA LEU A 880 -65.01 18.54 6.24
C LEU A 880 -63.65 17.96 5.84
N ASP A 881 -62.58 18.74 5.91
CA ASP A 881 -61.23 18.23 5.62
C ASP A 881 -60.74 17.25 6.68
N LEU A 882 -60.98 17.52 7.96
CA LEU A 882 -60.60 16.58 9.03
C LEU A 882 -61.32 15.24 8.88
N ARG A 883 -62.59 15.23 8.46
CA ARG A 883 -63.33 13.98 8.19
C ARG A 883 -62.72 13.17 7.03
N ARG A 884 -62.08 13.84 6.05
CA ARG A 884 -61.40 13.17 4.93
C ARG A 884 -60.10 12.47 5.34
N LEU A 885 -59.54 12.79 6.51
CA LEU A 885 -58.34 12.12 7.02
C LEU A 885 -58.58 10.65 7.41
N ASN A 886 -59.83 10.18 7.46
CA ASN A 886 -60.21 8.83 7.90
C ASN A 886 -59.67 8.46 9.30
N LYS A 887 -59.46 9.46 10.17
CA LYS A 887 -59.05 9.27 11.57
C LYS A 887 -60.25 9.31 12.51
N PRO A 888 -60.22 8.58 13.65
CA PRO A 888 -61.27 8.67 14.64
C PRO A 888 -61.28 10.06 15.29
N LEU A 889 -62.25 10.90 14.90
CA LEU A 889 -62.38 12.26 15.42
C LEU A 889 -63.04 12.32 16.82
N SER A 890 -63.45 11.18 17.40
CA SER A 890 -64.02 11.10 18.77
C SER A 890 -65.13 12.13 19.06
N GLN A 891 -66.00 12.38 18.08
CA GLN A 891 -67.09 13.37 18.11
C GLN A 891 -66.65 14.85 18.15
N LEU A 892 -65.37 15.15 17.89
CA LEU A 892 -64.88 16.52 17.71
C LEU A 892 -65.71 17.26 16.67
N ASN A 893 -66.20 18.44 17.04
CA ASN A 893 -66.81 19.38 16.13
C ASN A 893 -66.46 20.81 16.57
N LEU A 894 -65.49 21.42 15.89
CA LEU A 894 -64.99 22.75 16.19
C LEU A 894 -66.04 23.85 15.97
N ALA A 895 -67.05 23.61 15.13
CA ALA A 895 -68.12 24.56 14.85
C ALA A 895 -69.26 24.50 15.88
N LYS A 896 -69.42 23.40 16.63
CA LYS A 896 -70.60 23.16 17.49
C LYS A 896 -70.70 24.11 18.68
N LYS A 897 -69.56 24.51 19.27
CA LYS A 897 -69.49 25.40 20.45
C LYS A 897 -68.61 26.63 20.19
N LEU A 898 -68.53 27.04 18.93
CA LEU A 898 -67.81 28.24 18.54
C LEU A 898 -68.53 29.48 19.09
N LYS A 899 -67.79 30.33 19.83
CA LYS A 899 -68.22 31.66 20.25
C LYS A 899 -67.38 32.70 19.52
N CYS A 900 -67.98 33.78 19.07
CA CYS A 900 -67.26 34.91 18.47
C CYS A 900 -67.54 36.16 19.28
N ARG A 901 -66.49 36.84 19.76
CA ARG A 901 -66.60 38.04 20.59
C ARG A 901 -66.01 39.23 19.84
N CYS A 902 -66.83 40.24 19.64
CA CYS A 902 -66.41 41.59 19.27
C CYS A 902 -66.41 42.46 20.53
N SER A 903 -65.38 43.28 20.66
CA SER A 903 -64.92 43.97 21.89
C SER A 903 -65.91 44.90 22.64
N GLU A 904 -67.21 44.90 22.37
CA GLU A 904 -68.19 45.78 23.05
C GLU A 904 -69.24 45.06 23.92
N GLN A 905 -69.30 43.72 23.93
CA GLN A 905 -70.19 43.00 24.84
C GLN A 905 -69.49 42.72 26.18
N ALA A 906 -69.78 43.58 27.16
CA ALA A 906 -69.36 43.45 28.56
C ALA A 906 -70.09 42.31 29.30
N SER A 907 -70.13 41.10 28.74
CA SER A 907 -70.57 39.92 29.49
C SER A 907 -69.39 39.35 30.28
N ILE A 908 -69.56 39.30 31.61
CA ILE A 908 -68.59 38.93 32.65
C ILE A 908 -68.15 37.45 32.58
N SER A 909 -68.57 36.66 31.59
CA SER A 909 -68.08 35.29 31.45
C SER A 909 -66.62 35.29 30.97
N THR A 910 -65.70 35.28 31.93
CA THR A 910 -64.33 34.81 31.74
C THR A 910 -64.41 33.39 31.20
N GLY A 911 -63.78 33.11 30.06
CA GLY A 911 -63.70 31.78 29.44
C GLY A 911 -62.88 30.76 30.27
N LEU A 912 -62.93 30.85 31.59
CA LEU A 912 -62.26 29.95 32.51
C LEU A 912 -63.13 28.73 32.74
N ILE A 913 -62.52 27.54 32.68
CA ILE A 913 -63.17 26.29 33.05
C ILE A 913 -62.61 25.83 34.39
N VAL A 914 -63.48 25.45 35.32
CA VAL A 914 -63.09 24.82 36.57
C VAL A 914 -62.60 23.40 36.29
N THR A 915 -61.33 23.13 36.60
CA THR A 915 -60.66 21.85 36.39
C THR A 915 -59.92 21.43 37.66
N SER A 916 -59.67 20.12 37.83
CA SER A 916 -58.83 19.64 38.93
C SER A 916 -57.37 20.11 38.76
N LEU A 917 -56.80 20.69 39.82
CA LEU A 917 -55.39 21.09 39.89
C LEU A 917 -54.45 19.93 39.53
N ARG A 918 -54.73 18.74 40.06
CA ARG A 918 -53.98 17.51 39.78
C ARG A 918 -53.95 17.18 38.29
N ARG A 919 -55.08 17.35 37.59
CA ARG A 919 -55.18 17.09 36.15
C ARG A 919 -54.31 18.06 35.35
N VAL A 920 -54.34 19.35 35.70
CA VAL A 920 -53.54 20.39 35.03
C VAL A 920 -52.05 20.12 35.20
N LEU A 921 -51.60 19.81 36.42
CA LEU A 921 -50.19 19.53 36.69
C LEU A 921 -49.70 18.25 36.01
N VAL A 922 -50.48 17.17 36.06
CA VAL A 922 -50.16 15.94 35.32
C VAL A 922 -50.07 16.25 33.82
N ALA A 923 -50.96 17.06 33.27
CA ALA A 923 -50.93 17.45 31.87
C ALA A 923 -49.67 18.27 31.51
N ILE A 924 -49.24 19.22 32.35
CA ILE A 924 -48.01 20.00 32.12
C ILE A 924 -46.79 19.08 32.09
N VAL A 925 -46.66 18.20 33.10
CA VAL A 925 -45.45 17.41 33.32
C VAL A 925 -45.39 16.17 32.41
N SER A 926 -46.52 15.66 31.91
CA SER A 926 -46.58 14.49 31.02
C SER A 926 -46.63 14.82 29.52
N PHE A 927 -46.82 16.08 29.12
CA PHE A 927 -47.00 16.42 27.71
C PHE A 927 -45.68 16.54 26.94
N VAL A 928 -44.62 17.04 27.59
CA VAL A 928 -43.37 17.32 26.89
C VAL A 928 -42.54 16.05 26.72
N PRO A 929 -42.03 15.76 25.51
CA PRO A 929 -41.09 14.67 25.31
C PRO A 929 -39.82 14.94 26.13
N VAL A 930 -39.50 14.05 27.06
CA VAL A 930 -38.24 14.10 27.79
C VAL A 930 -37.14 13.66 26.83
N GLN A 931 -36.30 14.59 26.38
CA GLN A 931 -35.11 14.24 25.60
C GLN A 931 -34.02 13.79 26.57
N ILE A 932 -33.74 12.49 26.56
CA ILE A 932 -32.91 11.86 27.58
C ILE A 932 -31.44 11.83 27.15
N CYS A 933 -31.19 11.60 25.86
CA CYS A 933 -29.85 11.53 25.28
C CYS A 933 -29.82 12.21 23.91
N ARG A 934 -28.62 12.64 23.49
CA ARG A 934 -28.31 13.08 22.13
C ARG A 934 -27.30 12.13 21.49
N ALA A 935 -27.52 11.74 20.24
CA ALA A 935 -26.54 10.99 19.46
C ALA A 935 -25.60 11.95 18.73
N GLU A 936 -24.36 12.06 19.18
CA GLU A 936 -23.30 12.85 18.54
C GLU A 936 -22.03 11.98 18.43
N ASP A 937 -21.36 12.02 17.27
CA ASP A 937 -20.10 11.29 17.04
C ASP A 937 -20.14 9.77 17.34
N ASN A 938 -21.32 9.15 17.17
CA ASN A 938 -21.63 7.76 17.55
C ASN A 938 -21.57 7.48 19.07
N MET A 939 -21.78 8.49 19.90
CA MET A 939 -21.92 8.39 21.35
C MET A 939 -23.28 8.95 21.77
N LEU A 940 -23.88 8.38 22.81
CA LEU A 940 -25.05 8.95 23.48
C LEU A 940 -24.58 9.90 24.58
N ARG A 941 -24.87 11.19 24.45
CA ARG A 941 -24.65 12.19 25.50
C ARG A 941 -25.92 12.35 26.32
N LEU A 942 -25.84 12.14 27.63
CA LEU A 942 -26.96 12.38 28.56
C LEU A 942 -27.23 13.89 28.65
N LEU A 943 -28.49 14.29 28.52
CA LEU A 943 -28.90 15.68 28.70
C LEU A 943 -29.40 15.89 30.13
N ARG A 944 -29.05 17.02 30.76
CA ARG A 944 -29.63 17.45 32.04
C ARG A 944 -30.66 18.53 31.77
N ASP A 945 -31.89 18.32 32.23
CA ASP A 945 -33.04 19.23 32.02
C ASP A 945 -33.27 19.58 30.54
N GLY A 946 -32.90 18.65 29.64
CA GLY A 946 -32.96 18.86 28.20
C GLY A 946 -31.88 19.81 27.65
N GLU A 947 -30.84 20.16 28.39
CA GLU A 947 -29.70 20.99 27.92
C GLU A 947 -28.36 20.24 28.01
N ASP A 948 -27.37 20.72 27.25
CA ASP A 948 -26.00 20.19 27.27
C ASP A 948 -25.28 20.68 28.54
N ASP A 949 -24.67 19.77 29.31
CA ASP A 949 -23.95 20.08 30.56
C ASP A 949 -22.64 20.88 30.33
N ALA A 950 -22.37 21.32 29.10
CA ALA A 950 -21.07 21.86 28.66
C ALA A 950 -20.84 23.35 28.99
N THR A 951 -21.80 24.08 29.56
CA THR A 951 -21.69 25.55 29.71
C THR A 951 -21.34 26.08 31.10
N THR A 952 -20.81 25.26 32.02
CA THR A 952 -20.19 25.76 33.27
C THR A 952 -18.71 25.40 33.37
N GLY A 953 -17.93 25.80 32.38
CA GLY A 953 -16.47 25.87 32.51
C GLY A 953 -16.07 27.10 33.32
N ASN A 954 -15.61 26.91 34.56
CA ASN A 954 -14.76 27.87 35.25
C ASN A 954 -13.39 27.22 35.48
N GLU A 955 -12.43 27.68 34.68
CA GLU A 955 -11.00 27.40 34.77
C GLU A 955 -10.39 28.04 36.04
N ALA A 956 -10.60 27.45 37.22
CA ALA A 956 -9.84 27.79 38.43
C ALA A 956 -10.03 26.73 39.51
N GLY A 957 -9.36 25.58 39.36
CA GLY A 957 -9.44 24.51 40.35
C GLY A 957 -8.86 23.17 39.92
N ARG A 958 -7.78 23.16 39.12
CA ARG A 958 -7.00 21.94 38.89
C ARG A 958 -5.74 21.98 39.75
N THR A 959 -5.87 21.53 40.98
CA THR A 959 -4.72 21.02 41.76
C THR A 959 -4.85 19.52 41.88
N SER A 960 -4.03 18.84 41.08
CA SER A 960 -3.39 17.55 41.35
C SER A 960 -4.25 16.46 42.02
N LEU A 961 -4.86 15.60 41.20
CA LEU A 961 -4.81 14.16 41.37
C LEU A 961 -5.09 13.50 40.01
N SER A 962 -4.16 12.67 39.60
CA SER A 962 -4.16 11.89 38.38
C SER A 962 -5.29 10.86 38.37
N SER A 963 -6.26 11.07 37.48
CA SER A 963 -7.09 10.01 36.92
C SER A 963 -7.42 10.37 35.47
N GLU A 964 -6.65 9.83 34.53
CA GLU A 964 -7.02 9.74 33.12
C GLU A 964 -8.21 8.79 33.01
N ASN A 965 -9.43 9.28 33.24
CA ASN A 965 -10.66 8.50 33.07
C ASN A 965 -11.92 9.37 32.84
N ASP A 966 -11.79 10.59 32.31
CA ASP A 966 -12.95 11.40 31.89
C ASP A 966 -13.21 11.30 30.39
N SER A 967 -13.17 10.07 29.87
CA SER A 967 -13.88 9.69 28.65
C SER A 967 -14.84 8.54 28.97
N THR A 968 -15.67 8.73 29.99
CA THR A 968 -16.80 7.86 30.29
C THR A 968 -17.86 8.07 29.21
N GLY A 969 -17.68 7.40 28.07
CA GLY A 969 -18.83 6.90 27.33
C GLY A 969 -19.58 5.95 28.25
N THR A 970 -20.50 6.49 29.03
CA THR A 970 -21.29 5.74 30.01
C THR A 970 -22.05 4.64 29.27
N ASP A 971 -22.00 3.41 29.79
CA ASP A 971 -22.70 2.27 29.21
C ASP A 971 -24.22 2.58 29.18
N ALA A 972 -24.96 2.11 28.18
CA ALA A 972 -26.39 2.40 28.06
C ALA A 972 -27.18 1.96 29.31
N SER A 973 -26.66 0.99 30.07
CA SER A 973 -27.16 0.54 31.37
C SER A 973 -26.86 1.52 32.52
N GLU A 974 -25.69 2.16 32.53
CA GLU A 974 -25.32 3.21 33.51
C GLU A 974 -26.02 4.53 33.19
N ILE A 975 -26.17 4.85 31.90
CA ILE A 975 -27.05 5.92 31.44
C ILE A 975 -28.47 5.60 31.93
N ALA A 976 -29.05 4.43 31.61
CA ALA A 976 -30.40 4.05 32.04
C ALA A 976 -30.67 4.19 33.55
N GLN A 977 -29.68 3.90 34.40
CA GLN A 977 -29.78 4.06 35.86
C GLN A 977 -29.62 5.51 36.34
N SER A 978 -28.95 6.36 35.57
CA SER A 978 -28.78 7.79 35.83
C SER A 978 -29.81 8.69 35.12
N ILE A 979 -30.64 8.11 34.24
CA ILE A 979 -31.73 8.81 33.55
C ILE A 979 -32.72 9.34 34.59
N ARG A 980 -32.78 10.67 34.70
CA ARG A 980 -33.84 11.40 35.40
C ARG A 980 -34.81 11.92 34.35
N PHE A 981 -36.11 11.74 34.59
CA PHE A 981 -37.20 12.28 33.76
C PHE A 981 -37.63 13.67 34.24
N GLY A 982 -36.70 14.45 34.81
CA GLY A 982 -37.01 15.74 35.41
C GLY A 982 -38.06 15.63 36.51
N LEU A 983 -39.05 16.54 36.50
CA LEU A 983 -40.21 16.54 37.39
C LEU A 983 -41.07 15.26 37.36
N LEU A 984 -40.96 14.40 36.33
CA LEU A 984 -41.64 13.09 36.30
C LEU A 984 -40.95 12.03 37.17
N SER A 985 -39.66 12.19 37.48
CA SER A 985 -38.88 11.16 38.17
C SER A 985 -39.49 10.73 39.50
N PRO A 986 -39.89 11.66 40.41
CA PRO A 986 -40.51 11.27 41.68
C PRO A 986 -41.88 10.62 41.52
N LEU A 987 -42.61 10.99 40.46
CA LEU A 987 -43.94 10.46 40.14
C LEU A 987 -43.83 9.02 39.61
N LEU A 988 -42.85 8.74 38.76
CA LEU A 988 -42.54 7.39 38.27
C LEU A 988 -41.97 6.49 39.38
N GLU A 989 -41.13 7.04 40.27
CA GLU A 989 -40.55 6.31 41.41
C GLU A 989 -41.60 5.91 42.47
N SER A 990 -42.69 6.67 42.59
CA SER A 990 -43.82 6.38 43.51
C SER A 990 -45.00 5.65 42.85
N TRP A 991 -44.95 5.42 41.53
CA TRP A 991 -46.02 4.79 40.78
C TRP A 991 -45.91 3.26 40.82
N ASN A 992 -46.81 2.62 41.58
CA ASN A 992 -46.90 1.15 41.69
C ASN A 992 -47.68 0.48 40.53
N GLY A 993 -48.18 1.27 39.57
CA GLY A 993 -48.94 0.78 38.40
C GLY A 993 -48.06 0.53 37.18
N ARG A 994 -48.64 0.01 36.09
CA ARG A 994 -47.93 -0.10 34.80
C ARG A 994 -47.72 1.30 34.21
N CYS A 995 -46.48 1.65 33.89
CA CYS A 995 -46.16 2.83 33.09
C CYS A 995 -46.10 2.45 31.60
N VAL A 996 -46.74 3.24 30.75
CA VAL A 996 -46.70 3.07 29.29
C VAL A 996 -46.10 4.34 28.69
N VAL A 997 -44.92 4.21 28.07
CA VAL A 997 -44.22 5.30 27.38
C VAL A 997 -44.61 5.29 25.90
N VAL A 998 -44.99 6.43 25.33
CA VAL A 998 -45.46 6.57 23.94
C VAL A 998 -44.63 7.61 23.19
N ASN A 999 -44.06 7.24 22.05
CA ASN A 999 -43.22 8.10 21.20
C ASN A 999 -44.06 8.80 20.10
N VAL A 1000 -43.91 10.12 19.95
CA VAL A 1000 -44.49 10.92 18.86
C VAL A 1000 -43.46 11.92 18.35
N ASN A 1001 -42.73 11.58 17.29
CA ASN A 1001 -42.07 12.59 16.46
C ASN A 1001 -42.77 12.66 15.10
N GLY A 1002 -43.51 13.75 14.90
CA GLY A 1002 -44.23 14.10 13.67
C GLY A 1002 -43.41 14.96 12.70
N GLU A 1003 -42.09 14.83 12.70
CA GLU A 1003 -41.20 15.41 11.69
C GLU A 1003 -40.34 14.31 11.07
N ALA A 1004 -40.20 14.34 9.74
CA ALA A 1004 -39.35 13.42 9.00
C ALA A 1004 -37.88 13.70 9.32
N VAL A 1005 -37.36 13.10 10.41
CA VAL A 1005 -35.93 13.09 10.69
C VAL A 1005 -35.30 12.03 9.79
N ASN A 1006 -34.45 12.48 8.88
CA ASN A 1006 -33.61 11.64 8.04
C ASN A 1006 -32.76 10.72 8.94
N ARG A 1007 -32.93 9.40 8.75
CA ARG A 1007 -31.99 8.31 9.06
C ARG A 1007 -30.97 8.56 10.19
N LYS A 1008 -31.28 8.07 11.40
CA LYS A 1008 -30.42 7.35 12.38
C LYS A 1008 -30.77 7.77 13.82
N GLU A 1009 -31.73 7.09 14.43
CA GLU A 1009 -31.82 7.01 15.90
C GLU A 1009 -32.09 5.55 16.26
N LEU A 1010 -31.14 4.92 16.96
CA LEU A 1010 -31.21 3.58 17.53
C LEU A 1010 -31.41 3.73 19.04
N LEU A 1011 -32.46 3.11 19.60
CA LEU A 1011 -32.69 2.98 21.04
C LEU A 1011 -32.32 1.56 21.50
N LEU A 1012 -31.60 1.46 22.62
CA LEU A 1012 -31.08 0.23 23.24
C LEU A 1012 -31.76 -0.07 24.60
N GLU A 1013 -31.99 -1.36 24.90
CA GLU A 1013 -32.34 -1.95 26.22
C GLU A 1013 -31.13 -2.75 26.77
N PRO A 1014 -30.95 -3.04 28.10
CA PRO A 1014 -31.57 -4.22 28.81
C PRO A 1014 -31.65 -4.11 30.39
N PRO A 1015 -31.69 -5.19 31.24
CA PRO A 1015 -32.87 -5.75 31.94
C PRO A 1015 -32.85 -5.75 33.51
N ARG A 1016 -34.02 -6.08 34.10
CA ARG A 1016 -34.35 -6.56 35.48
C ARG A 1016 -34.85 -5.56 36.55
N ARG A 1017 -36.17 -5.39 36.60
CA ARG A 1017 -37.11 -5.76 37.70
C ARG A 1017 -38.52 -5.31 37.30
N ASN A 1018 -39.36 -6.25 36.87
CA ASN A 1018 -40.79 -6.06 36.54
C ASN A 1018 -41.17 -4.78 35.75
N PHE A 1019 -40.35 -4.39 34.78
CA PHE A 1019 -40.80 -3.55 33.66
C PHE A 1019 -41.09 -4.48 32.48
N VAL A 1020 -42.36 -4.62 32.12
CA VAL A 1020 -42.78 -5.29 30.88
C VAL A 1020 -42.72 -4.23 29.79
N CYS A 1021 -41.56 -4.06 29.17
CA CYS A 1021 -41.41 -3.30 27.92
C CYS A 1021 -41.73 -4.24 26.75
N ASP A 1022 -43.02 -4.44 26.51
CA ASP A 1022 -43.50 -5.08 25.28
C ASP A 1022 -43.52 -3.98 24.19
N LEU A 1023 -42.46 -3.92 23.39
CA LEU A 1023 -42.27 -2.96 22.29
C LEU A 1023 -43.28 -3.24 21.16
N ARG A 1024 -44.53 -2.81 21.37
CA ARG A 1024 -45.55 -2.75 20.33
C ARG A 1024 -45.58 -1.36 19.72
N PHE A 1025 -44.93 -1.25 18.57
CA PHE A 1025 -45.16 -0.20 17.59
C PHE A 1025 -46.66 -0.19 17.25
N THR A 1026 -47.41 0.82 17.69
CA THR A 1026 -48.79 0.96 17.21
C THR A 1026 -48.75 1.77 15.92
N LEU A 1027 -48.93 1.03 14.81
CA LEU A 1027 -49.44 1.52 13.54
C LEU A 1027 -50.55 2.54 13.78
N TYR A 1028 -50.49 3.68 13.08
CA TYR A 1028 -51.71 4.35 12.65
C TYR A 1028 -52.04 3.90 11.23
#